data_AF-A0A537SEA4-F1
#
_entry.id   AF-A0A537SEA4-F1
#
_cell.length_a   1.000
_cell.length_b   1.000
_cell.length_c   1.000
_cell.angle_alpha   90.00
_cell.angle_beta   90.00
_cell.angle_gamma   90.00
#
_symmetry.space_group_name_H-M   'P 1'
#
loop_
_entity.id
_entity.type
_entity.pdbx_description
1 polymer ?
#
loop_
_entity_poly.entity_id
_entity_poly.type
_entity_poly.pdbx_seq_one_letter_code
_entity_poly.pdbx_strand_id
1 'polypeptide(L)'
;MRDRKNIARTWKIRTVARASRSALRGSSAGGASRMRAYLLATTATVALLTATAHGQDATWRGVGPDFSDARNWSPPVVPTGTAFFGPAAATSLFFFQTTNVGGFTFNAGAPNYSFTFDVPGRPNSLTFTGAGILNNSSGGPTFSLTENNALLSFRNSSTAANASINIDRRVAVPGTQPPTLMFNDTSTAGAASIVNNRGIIDFNGNSSAGTATILSAILGQVFFNNFSSEGRATITNGVLGTPSSVTWNDSSSAGSANITNNVSLLFGDSSSAGSANITNNAALLFAASSTAGNAIVHTTNGGLTQFQQNASGGQARFITDAGGTVDINAQSQSGLNPFTVGSIEGAGSYQLGGRQLITGTNDLSTTVSGEITGTNGSLVKTGSGTLTLTGSNSYTSETIVQNGTLVVDGSIAKSSLTTVQGGALLRGSGTVGSTIIASFGNLAPGPSETPGAMTVAGNLAFQTGALYIVQVNPTAASTTNITGTAALTGIVGANFAPGSYTRRSYTILSAAAGRTGTFDLVLPMGLPVGFQASLSYTDKTVVLDLTAQLAQQPGPFGTSGPSTALTVNHLNVASAINNFFNAGGALPPAFVPLFGLTGSNLTRGLDQLHGEAATGAQKVGFQLTDQFLNLMLDPFVERPSAQACRLTSRSPMPRCSKGRGCRRRSMSRAGRCGVAPMAAATAPPATSP
;
A
#
# COMPACT_ATOMS: atom_id res chain seq x y z
N MET A 1 -30.58 -33.91 49.46
CA MET A 1 -30.03 -34.20 50.81
C MET A 1 -28.87 -33.23 51.01
N ARG A 2 -28.95 -32.30 51.97
CA ARG A 2 -28.32 -32.34 53.32
C ARG A 2 -26.78 -32.50 53.30
N ASP A 3 -25.97 -31.74 54.04
CA ASP A 3 -26.20 -30.48 54.78
C ASP A 3 -24.86 -29.79 55.21
N ARG A 4 -24.92 -28.49 55.52
CA ARG A 4 -23.99 -27.53 56.21
C ARG A 4 -22.67 -28.03 56.86
N LYS A 5 -21.58 -27.24 56.86
CA LYS A 5 -21.31 -26.01 57.70
C LYS A 5 -20.12 -25.20 57.11
N ASN A 6 -20.13 -23.85 56.96
CA ASN A 6 -20.03 -22.73 57.96
C ASN A 6 -18.65 -22.69 58.68
N ILE A 7 -17.86 -21.61 58.87
CA ILE A 7 -18.04 -20.11 59.05
C ILE A 7 -16.73 -19.40 58.58
N ALA A 8 -16.64 -18.40 57.68
CA ALA A 8 -16.96 -16.96 57.67
C ALA A 8 -15.98 -15.95 58.37
N ARG A 9 -15.48 -14.95 57.60
CA ARG A 9 -15.04 -13.55 57.92
C ARG A 9 -14.60 -12.88 56.58
N THR A 10 -15.28 -12.01 55.81
CA THR A 10 -16.02 -10.71 56.00
C THR A 10 -15.10 -9.51 56.32
N TRP A 11 -15.16 -8.29 55.73
CA TRP A 11 -16.17 -7.48 54.97
C TRP A 11 -15.47 -6.65 53.85
N LYS A 12 -16.00 -6.39 52.63
CA LYS A 12 -17.01 -5.37 52.16
C LYS A 12 -16.66 -3.90 52.50
N ILE A 13 -16.84 -2.90 51.60
CA ILE A 13 -18.12 -2.32 51.11
C ILE A 13 -18.01 -1.71 49.67
N ARG A 14 -19.17 -1.52 48.98
CA ARG A 14 -19.32 -0.96 47.62
C ARG A 14 -19.73 0.53 47.58
N THR A 15 -19.30 1.19 46.50
CA THR A 15 -20.01 2.11 45.56
C THR A 15 -21.45 2.59 45.86
N VAL A 16 -21.77 3.87 45.56
CA VAL A 16 -22.84 4.40 44.64
C VAL A 16 -23.02 5.93 44.79
N ALA A 17 -23.56 6.61 43.77
CA ALA A 17 -23.61 8.08 43.62
C ALA A 17 -25.04 8.70 43.54
N ARG A 18 -25.07 10.05 43.63
CA ARG A 18 -26.11 11.04 43.20
C ARG A 18 -27.42 11.25 44.00
N ALA A 19 -27.53 12.47 44.56
CA ALA A 19 -28.71 13.35 44.77
C ALA A 19 -28.19 14.74 45.24
N SER A 20 -28.85 15.91 45.17
CA SER A 20 -29.99 16.45 44.40
C SER A 20 -29.91 18.01 44.36
N ARG A 21 -31.00 18.78 44.15
CA ARG A 21 -31.03 20.27 44.04
C ARG A 21 -31.83 20.99 45.17
N SER A 22 -31.68 22.33 45.21
CA SER A 22 -32.45 23.38 45.96
C SER A 22 -31.95 23.68 47.39
N ALA A 23 -32.05 24.92 47.92
CA ALA A 23 -32.81 26.10 47.49
C ALA A 23 -32.07 27.46 47.68
N LEU A 24 -32.68 28.54 47.18
CA LEU A 24 -32.24 29.95 47.26
C LEU A 24 -33.29 30.79 48.05
N ARG A 25 -32.87 32.00 48.50
CA ARG A 25 -33.57 32.98 49.39
C ARG A 25 -33.35 32.72 50.90
N GLY A 26 -33.07 33.73 51.75
CA GLY A 26 -32.81 35.17 51.50
C GLY A 26 -32.79 35.98 52.80
N SER A 27 -32.39 37.27 52.74
CA SER A 27 -32.32 38.29 53.83
C SER A 27 -31.31 38.02 54.99
N SER A 28 -30.63 39.02 55.58
CA SER A 28 -30.47 40.46 55.22
C SER A 28 -29.31 41.15 55.97
N ALA A 29 -28.69 42.13 55.29
CA ALA A 29 -28.10 43.37 55.82
C ALA A 29 -26.89 43.35 56.80
N GLY A 30 -25.85 44.14 56.44
CA GLY A 30 -24.93 44.79 57.39
C GLY A 30 -23.44 44.58 57.12
N GLY A 31 -22.69 45.66 56.82
CA GLY A 31 -21.23 45.69 57.07
C GLY A 31 -20.26 45.76 55.88
N ALA A 32 -20.60 46.44 54.79
CA ALA A 32 -19.65 46.72 53.70
C ALA A 32 -18.58 47.78 54.09
N SER A 33 -17.62 47.43 54.96
CA SER A 33 -16.48 48.33 55.28
C SER A 33 -15.20 47.70 55.87
N ARG A 34 -14.99 46.37 55.83
CA ARG A 34 -13.75 45.75 56.40
C ARG A 34 -13.03 44.71 55.53
N MET A 35 -13.34 44.63 54.23
CA MET A 35 -12.75 43.63 53.32
C MET A 35 -11.72 44.22 52.32
N ARG A 36 -10.99 45.28 52.73
CA ARG A 36 -9.83 45.84 51.98
C ARG A 36 -8.49 45.74 52.72
N ALA A 37 -8.46 45.35 54.00
CA ALA A 37 -7.23 45.25 54.79
C ALA A 37 -6.58 43.85 54.77
N TYR A 38 -7.35 42.78 54.58
CA TYR A 38 -6.85 41.40 54.63
C TYR A 38 -6.41 40.82 53.26
N LEU A 39 -6.61 41.53 52.15
CA LEU A 39 -6.14 41.10 50.82
C LEU A 39 -4.72 41.60 50.49
N LEU A 40 -4.12 42.45 51.34
CA LEU A 40 -2.74 42.95 51.17
C LEU A 40 -1.70 42.23 52.05
N ALA A 41 -2.13 41.37 52.98
CA ALA A 41 -1.24 40.74 53.97
C ALA A 41 -0.82 39.30 53.62
N THR A 42 -1.44 38.67 52.62
CA THR A 42 -1.15 37.29 52.18
C THR A 42 -0.35 37.21 50.88
N THR A 43 -0.19 38.33 50.16
CA THR A 43 0.69 38.43 48.98
C THR A 43 2.13 38.82 49.33
N ALA A 44 2.39 39.32 50.54
CA ALA A 44 3.71 39.80 50.97
C ALA A 44 4.64 38.71 51.53
N THR A 45 4.14 37.52 51.87
CA THR A 45 4.91 36.45 52.53
C THR A 45 5.26 35.26 51.62
N VAL A 46 4.86 35.27 50.35
CA VAL A 46 5.39 34.37 49.30
C VAL A 46 6.58 35.02 48.55
N ALA A 47 6.86 36.29 48.82
CA ALA A 47 8.00 37.04 48.24
C ALA A 47 9.34 36.81 48.99
N LEU A 48 9.49 35.69 49.71
CA LEU A 48 10.78 35.23 50.22
C LEU A 48 11.57 34.55 49.09
N LEU A 49 12.05 35.41 48.19
CA LEU A 49 13.16 35.23 47.25
C LEU A 49 13.76 33.81 47.19
N THR A 50 13.16 32.93 46.38
CA THR A 50 14.01 32.12 45.49
C THR A 50 14.62 33.09 44.48
N ALA A 51 15.74 33.70 44.84
CA ALA A 51 16.57 34.41 43.86
C ALA A 51 17.03 33.36 42.85
N THR A 52 16.33 33.28 41.71
CA THR A 52 16.86 32.64 40.52
C THR A 52 18.21 33.29 40.27
N ALA A 53 19.29 32.51 40.32
CA ALA A 53 20.63 33.02 40.12
C ALA A 53 20.74 33.52 38.67
N HIS A 54 20.44 34.79 38.46
CA HIS A 54 20.55 35.43 37.16
C HIS A 54 22.02 35.45 36.79
N GLY A 55 22.39 34.64 35.79
CA GLY A 55 23.71 34.69 35.19
C GLY A 55 23.99 36.10 34.69
N GLN A 56 25.22 36.57 34.87
CA GLN A 56 25.62 37.91 34.49
C GLN A 56 25.83 38.00 32.97
N ASP A 57 25.14 38.95 32.34
CA ASP A 57 25.30 39.27 30.92
C ASP A 57 26.52 40.19 30.68
N ALA A 58 27.18 40.04 29.53
CA ALA A 58 28.24 40.95 29.08
C ALA A 58 28.40 40.98 27.56
N THR A 59 28.89 42.10 27.03
CA THR A 59 29.17 42.29 25.59
C THR A 59 30.66 42.16 25.29
N TRP A 60 31.01 41.39 24.27
CA TRP A 60 32.39 41.21 23.80
C TRP A 60 32.93 42.49 23.17
N ARG A 61 34.06 42.98 23.70
CA ARG A 61 34.83 44.11 23.16
C ARG A 61 35.96 43.65 22.24
N GLY A 62 36.47 42.43 22.45
CA GLY A 62 37.53 41.84 21.62
C GLY A 62 38.85 42.62 21.62
N VAL A 63 39.31 43.06 22.79
CA VAL A 63 40.63 43.71 22.96
C VAL A 63 41.77 42.69 22.79
N GLY A 64 41.51 41.43 23.16
CA GLY A 64 42.33 40.25 22.86
C GLY A 64 41.47 39.00 22.64
N PRO A 65 42.10 37.83 22.36
CA PRO A 65 41.42 36.60 21.96
C PRO A 65 40.98 35.67 23.12
N ASP A 66 41.40 35.94 24.36
CA ASP A 66 41.02 35.09 25.49
C ASP A 66 39.58 35.37 25.95
N PHE A 67 38.67 34.39 25.79
CA PHE A 67 37.30 34.49 26.29
C PHE A 67 37.27 34.65 27.83
N SER A 68 38.22 34.03 28.53
CA SER A 68 38.31 33.98 29.99
C SER A 68 38.86 35.27 30.62
N ASP A 69 39.34 36.24 29.84
CA ASP A 69 39.84 37.52 30.35
C ASP A 69 38.69 38.54 30.48
N ALA A 70 38.35 38.89 31.72
CA ALA A 70 37.34 39.88 32.06
C ALA A 70 37.53 41.25 31.37
N ARG A 71 38.77 41.62 30.99
CA ARG A 71 39.07 42.89 30.28
C ARG A 71 38.52 42.94 28.86
N ASN A 72 38.21 41.79 28.26
CA ASN A 72 37.61 41.69 26.93
C ASN A 72 36.09 41.92 26.92
N TRP A 73 35.46 42.13 28.09
CA TRP A 73 34.02 42.24 28.26
C TRP A 73 33.57 43.65 28.67
N SER A 74 32.29 43.96 28.43
CA SER A 74 31.59 45.15 28.94
C SER A 74 30.23 44.74 29.55
N PRO A 75 29.99 44.88 30.87
CA PRO A 75 30.96 45.26 31.90
C PRO A 75 32.16 44.29 31.96
N PRO A 76 33.29 44.66 32.58
CA PRO A 76 34.52 43.85 32.57
C PRO A 76 34.44 42.65 33.53
N VAL A 77 33.57 41.70 33.19
CA VAL A 77 33.34 40.42 33.87
C VAL A 77 33.02 39.37 32.81
N VAL A 78 33.55 38.16 32.96
CA VAL A 78 33.23 37.03 32.06
C VAL A 78 31.76 36.64 32.26
N PRO A 79 30.93 36.58 31.20
CA PRO A 79 29.50 36.35 31.33
C PRO A 79 29.18 34.92 31.79
N THR A 80 28.25 34.82 32.73
CA THR A 80 27.63 33.55 33.16
C THR A 80 26.17 33.44 32.69
N GLY A 81 25.56 34.56 32.29
CA GLY A 81 24.27 34.64 31.61
C GLY A 81 24.46 34.62 30.10
N THR A 82 24.31 35.76 29.45
CA THR A 82 24.37 35.91 28.00
C THR A 82 25.63 36.67 27.58
N ALA A 83 26.43 36.05 26.71
CA ALA A 83 27.52 36.71 26.01
C ALA A 83 27.00 37.33 24.70
N PHE A 84 27.11 38.64 24.54
CA PHE A 84 26.70 39.34 23.32
C PHE A 84 27.90 39.63 22.42
N PHE A 85 27.78 39.28 21.13
CA PHE A 85 28.82 39.48 20.12
C PHE A 85 28.34 40.44 19.02
N GLY A 86 29.16 41.43 18.70
CA GLY A 86 28.95 42.38 17.60
C GLY A 86 30.22 42.48 16.72
N PRO A 87 30.39 43.57 15.97
CA PRO A 87 31.67 43.88 15.33
C PRO A 87 32.79 44.08 16.38
N ALA A 88 33.87 43.29 16.28
CA ALA A 88 35.05 43.38 17.16
C ALA A 88 36.32 43.01 16.39
N ALA A 89 37.49 43.40 16.91
CA ALA A 89 38.78 43.11 16.28
C ALA A 89 39.22 41.65 16.47
N ALA A 90 39.05 41.09 17.67
CA ALA A 90 39.29 39.68 17.95
C ALA A 90 38.02 38.84 17.71
N THR A 91 38.02 38.07 16.62
CA THR A 91 36.93 37.14 16.23
C THR A 91 37.32 35.67 16.34
N SER A 92 38.60 35.35 16.53
CA SER A 92 39.10 34.02 16.85
C SER A 92 39.45 33.95 18.33
N LEU A 93 38.67 33.18 19.08
CA LEU A 93 38.70 33.11 20.54
C LEU A 93 39.11 31.72 21.02
N PHE A 94 39.77 31.67 22.18
CA PHE A 94 40.06 30.43 22.90
C PHE A 94 39.65 30.55 24.38
N PHE A 95 39.70 29.43 25.09
CA PHE A 95 39.40 29.34 26.52
C PHE A 95 40.64 28.91 27.30
N PHE A 96 40.97 29.59 28.40
CA PHE A 96 42.00 29.13 29.34
C PHE A 96 41.46 28.41 30.57
N GLN A 97 40.14 28.40 30.76
CA GLN A 97 39.43 27.85 31.92
C GLN A 97 38.09 27.23 31.50
N THR A 98 37.56 26.29 32.29
CA THR A 98 36.19 25.80 32.17
C THR A 98 35.20 26.96 32.22
N THR A 99 34.39 27.09 31.17
CA THR A 99 33.45 28.19 30.97
C THR A 99 32.02 27.66 31.03
N ASN A 100 31.21 28.21 31.93
CA ASN A 100 29.77 27.92 32.04
C ASN A 100 29.00 29.21 31.76
N VAL A 101 28.09 29.18 30.79
CA VAL A 101 27.37 30.36 30.31
C VAL A 101 25.94 30.00 29.92
N GLY A 102 24.97 30.88 30.16
CA GLY A 102 23.59 30.68 29.74
C GLY A 102 23.44 30.64 28.22
N GLY A 103 24.10 31.53 27.49
CA GLY A 103 24.06 31.53 26.02
C GLY A 103 24.98 32.54 25.33
N PHE A 104 25.17 32.36 24.02
CA PHE A 104 25.86 33.29 23.13
C PHE A 104 24.85 33.92 22.16
N THR A 105 24.79 35.24 22.09
CA THR A 105 23.95 35.98 21.13
C THR A 105 24.83 36.73 20.13
N PHE A 106 24.78 36.34 18.87
CA PHE A 106 25.44 37.04 17.76
C PHE A 106 24.47 38.05 17.16
N ASN A 107 24.80 39.33 17.29
CA ASN A 107 23.97 40.43 16.81
C ASN A 107 24.06 40.59 15.28
N ALA A 108 23.09 41.29 14.69
CA ALA A 108 23.14 41.66 13.29
C ALA A 108 24.43 42.44 12.96
N GLY A 109 25.10 42.08 11.87
CA GLY A 109 26.40 42.66 11.49
C GLY A 109 27.62 42.13 12.26
N ALA A 110 27.45 41.17 13.18
CA ALA A 110 28.60 40.44 13.73
C ALA A 110 29.32 39.65 12.62
N PRO A 111 30.67 39.65 12.58
CA PRO A 111 31.44 38.78 11.70
C PRO A 111 31.37 37.31 12.16
N ASN A 112 31.86 36.38 11.33
CA ASN A 112 31.99 34.99 11.73
C ASN A 112 33.00 34.86 12.87
N TYR A 113 32.50 34.50 14.06
CA TYR A 113 33.34 34.16 15.21
C TYR A 113 33.79 32.70 15.13
N SER A 114 35.03 32.44 15.56
CA SER A 114 35.56 31.09 15.74
C SER A 114 36.02 30.87 17.18
N PHE A 115 35.75 29.68 17.72
CA PHE A 115 36.05 29.28 19.09
C PHE A 115 36.88 28.01 19.06
N THR A 116 38.13 28.06 19.52
CA THR A 116 39.05 26.92 19.51
C THR A 116 39.28 26.37 20.92
N PHE A 117 39.32 25.04 21.01
CA PHE A 117 39.59 24.30 22.24
C PHE A 117 41.02 23.73 22.22
N ASP A 118 41.98 24.49 21.69
CA ASP A 118 43.30 24.03 21.20
C ASP A 118 44.46 24.33 22.18
N VAL A 119 44.19 24.55 23.48
CA VAL A 119 45.23 24.85 24.49
C VAL A 119 45.72 23.56 25.17
N PRO A 120 46.96 23.10 24.95
CA PRO A 120 47.43 21.83 25.52
C PRO A 120 47.51 21.84 27.04
N GLY A 121 47.12 20.74 27.68
CA GLY A 121 47.28 20.52 29.12
C GLY A 121 46.36 21.37 30.03
N ARG A 122 45.31 22.00 29.48
CA ARG A 122 44.31 22.77 30.25
C ARG A 122 42.88 22.27 30.00
N PRO A 123 41.94 22.45 30.95
CA PRO A 123 40.55 22.04 30.79
C PRO A 123 39.81 22.98 29.82
N ASN A 124 39.78 22.61 28.54
CA ASN A 124 39.11 23.37 27.48
C ASN A 124 37.65 22.89 27.39
N SER A 125 36.78 23.45 28.23
CA SER A 125 35.38 23.04 28.32
C SER A 125 34.44 24.25 28.31
N LEU A 126 33.42 24.20 27.45
CA LEU A 126 32.34 25.19 27.36
C LEU A 126 31.00 24.48 27.57
N THR A 127 30.25 24.91 28.59
CA THR A 127 28.90 24.41 28.86
C THR A 127 27.87 25.53 28.73
N PHE A 128 26.91 25.33 27.82
CA PHE A 128 25.69 26.11 27.72
C PHE A 128 24.62 25.57 28.67
N THR A 129 24.12 26.42 29.57
CA THR A 129 23.15 26.05 30.61
C THR A 129 21.78 26.70 30.46
N GLY A 130 21.62 27.66 29.54
CA GLY A 130 20.40 28.44 29.33
C GLY A 130 19.82 28.26 27.93
N ALA A 131 19.90 29.30 27.10
CA ALA A 131 19.39 29.29 25.73
C ALA A 131 20.34 28.63 24.72
N GLY A 132 21.64 28.52 25.03
CA GLY A 132 22.64 28.12 24.04
C GLY A 132 22.96 29.23 23.06
N ILE A 133 22.93 28.97 21.76
CA ILE A 133 23.32 29.90 20.70
C ILE A 133 22.08 30.57 20.10
N LEU A 134 22.09 31.89 20.02
CA LEU A 134 21.17 32.70 19.23
C LEU A 134 21.98 33.46 18.18
N ASN A 135 21.68 33.26 16.90
CA ASN A 135 22.44 33.88 15.81
C ASN A 135 21.53 34.74 14.92
N ASN A 136 21.70 36.06 15.01
CA ASN A 136 21.04 37.06 14.17
C ASN A 136 22.00 37.67 13.14
N SER A 137 23.21 37.11 12.99
CA SER A 137 24.22 37.53 12.01
C SER A 137 24.08 36.76 10.69
N SER A 138 24.84 37.15 9.66
CA SER A 138 24.78 36.54 8.33
C SER A 138 25.51 35.19 8.19
N GLY A 139 26.26 34.74 9.21
CA GLY A 139 27.02 33.49 9.16
C GLY A 139 27.02 32.75 10.50
N GLY A 140 27.19 31.42 10.46
CA GLY A 140 27.23 30.60 11.67
C GLY A 140 28.53 30.80 12.47
N PRO A 141 28.49 30.80 13.81
CA PRO A 141 29.71 30.71 14.63
C PRO A 141 30.35 29.34 14.46
N THR A 142 31.69 29.28 14.44
CA THR A 142 32.46 28.04 14.27
C THR A 142 33.08 27.60 15.59
N PHE A 143 32.92 26.31 15.95
CA PHE A 143 33.55 25.70 17.13
C PHE A 143 34.48 24.57 16.67
N SER A 144 35.75 24.63 17.06
CA SER A 144 36.79 23.67 16.64
C SER A 144 37.38 22.92 17.84
N LEU A 145 37.02 21.65 17.98
CA LEU A 145 37.47 20.76 19.05
C LEU A 145 38.57 19.82 18.52
N THR A 146 39.82 20.21 18.75
CA THR A 146 41.01 19.54 18.18
C THR A 146 41.83 18.75 19.20
N GLU A 147 41.77 19.14 20.48
CA GLU A 147 42.55 18.55 21.57
C GLU A 147 41.80 17.46 22.34
N ASN A 148 42.57 16.64 23.05
CA ASN A 148 42.03 15.61 23.93
C ASN A 148 41.36 16.26 25.16
N ASN A 149 40.26 15.67 25.63
CA ASN A 149 39.36 16.21 26.68
C ASN A 149 38.70 17.56 26.35
N ALA A 150 38.75 18.06 25.11
CA ALA A 150 37.98 19.23 24.71
C ALA A 150 36.47 18.91 24.77
N LEU A 151 35.68 19.74 25.47
CA LEU A 151 34.26 19.50 25.70
C LEU A 151 33.41 20.70 25.30
N LEU A 152 32.46 20.48 24.40
CA LEU A 152 31.37 21.40 24.13
C LEU A 152 30.06 20.76 24.59
N SER A 153 29.39 21.34 25.58
CA SER A 153 28.16 20.77 26.16
C SER A 153 26.99 21.75 26.08
N PHE A 154 25.85 21.26 25.62
CA PHE A 154 24.55 21.91 25.70
C PHE A 154 23.70 21.15 26.72
N ARG A 155 23.04 21.88 27.63
CA ARG A 155 22.21 21.33 28.72
C ARG A 155 20.88 22.05 28.83
N ASN A 156 19.98 21.52 29.65
CA ASN A 156 18.60 22.01 29.78
C ASN A 156 17.95 22.12 28.40
N SER A 157 17.41 23.29 28.04
CA SER A 157 16.79 23.59 26.74
C SER A 157 17.71 24.31 25.74
N SER A 158 19.05 24.25 25.93
CA SER A 158 20.01 24.98 25.08
C SER A 158 19.99 24.49 23.62
N THR A 159 20.19 25.39 22.65
CA THR A 159 20.34 25.03 21.23
C THR A 159 21.73 25.35 20.68
N ALA A 160 22.23 24.56 19.70
CA ALA A 160 23.39 24.92 18.90
C ALA A 160 23.05 25.84 17.68
N ALA A 161 21.76 26.13 17.47
CA ALA A 161 21.25 26.94 16.36
C ALA A 161 21.84 26.53 15.00
N ASN A 162 22.50 27.43 14.28
CA ASN A 162 23.13 27.19 12.98
C ASN A 162 24.68 27.18 13.06
N ALA A 163 25.24 26.77 14.20
CA ALA A 163 26.68 26.70 14.39
C ALA A 163 27.36 25.68 13.46
N SER A 164 28.61 25.96 13.08
CA SER A 164 29.50 25.00 12.44
C SER A 164 30.39 24.37 13.51
N ILE A 165 30.25 23.08 13.78
CA ILE A 165 31.00 22.38 14.83
C ILE A 165 31.91 21.33 14.17
N ASN A 166 33.22 21.55 14.27
CA ASN A 166 34.23 20.65 13.74
C ASN A 166 35.00 19.98 14.88
N ILE A 167 34.83 18.67 15.00
CA ILE A 167 35.57 17.82 15.94
C ILE A 167 36.65 17.11 15.11
N ASP A 168 37.93 17.38 15.37
CA ASP A 168 39.03 16.79 14.59
C ASP A 168 40.27 16.52 15.45
N ARG A 169 40.30 15.32 16.06
CA ARG A 169 41.35 14.97 17.03
C ARG A 169 42.68 14.63 16.34
N ARG A 170 43.63 15.57 16.43
CA ARG A 170 44.98 15.47 15.82
C ARG A 170 45.73 14.18 16.21
N VAL A 171 45.94 13.95 17.51
CA VAL A 171 46.76 12.82 18.04
C VAL A 171 46.03 12.11 19.18
N ALA A 172 46.27 10.81 19.35
CA ALA A 172 45.76 10.04 20.50
C ALA A 172 46.77 10.09 21.65
N VAL A 173 46.35 10.56 22.82
CA VAL A 173 47.18 10.57 24.03
C VAL A 173 46.63 9.53 25.02
N PRO A 174 47.43 8.52 25.45
CA PRO A 174 46.98 7.54 26.43
C PRO A 174 46.48 8.18 27.73
N GLY A 175 45.39 7.66 28.28
CA GLY A 175 44.77 8.18 29.51
C GLY A 175 43.94 9.46 29.35
N THR A 176 43.67 9.90 28.12
CA THR A 176 42.79 11.04 27.82
C THR A 176 41.56 10.63 27.00
N GLN A 177 40.48 11.39 27.11
CA GLN A 177 39.27 11.19 26.32
C GLN A 177 39.37 11.91 24.96
N PRO A 178 38.70 11.40 23.91
CA PRO A 178 38.52 12.16 22.67
C PRO A 178 37.81 13.50 22.91
N PRO A 179 37.91 14.47 21.99
CA PRO A 179 37.05 15.64 22.01
C PRO A 179 35.58 15.23 21.87
N THR A 180 34.73 15.83 22.70
CA THR A 180 33.33 15.43 22.84
C THR A 180 32.38 16.62 22.69
N LEU A 181 31.33 16.43 21.89
CA LEU A 181 30.16 17.30 21.82
C LEU A 181 29.00 16.59 22.53
N MET A 182 28.37 17.24 23.52
CA MET A 182 27.26 16.65 24.28
C MET A 182 26.01 17.52 24.21
N PHE A 183 24.87 16.89 23.94
CA PHE A 183 23.52 17.42 24.14
C PHE A 183 22.85 16.63 25.26
N ASN A 184 22.52 17.27 26.37
CA ASN A 184 21.87 16.64 27.51
C ASN A 184 20.46 17.23 27.74
N ASP A 185 19.69 16.60 28.62
CA ASP A 185 18.36 17.05 29.06
C ASP A 185 17.38 17.21 27.88
N THR A 186 16.94 18.42 27.54
CA THR A 186 16.03 18.71 26.42
C THR A 186 16.69 19.56 25.33
N SER A 187 18.03 19.58 25.29
CA SER A 187 18.81 20.43 24.40
C SER A 187 18.77 19.95 22.95
N THR A 188 19.15 20.81 22.00
CA THR A 188 19.11 20.46 20.58
C THR A 188 20.29 20.95 19.76
N ALA A 189 20.70 20.15 18.77
CA ALA A 189 21.66 20.58 17.74
C ALA A 189 21.06 21.62 16.77
N GLY A 190 19.74 21.87 16.81
CA GLY A 190 19.11 22.88 15.98
C GLY A 190 19.27 22.56 14.49
N ALA A 191 19.86 23.48 13.73
CA ALA A 191 20.24 23.34 12.33
C ALA A 191 21.78 23.39 12.15
N ALA A 192 22.54 22.93 13.14
CA ALA A 192 24.00 22.97 13.11
C ALA A 192 24.58 22.06 12.01
N SER A 193 25.75 22.45 11.50
CA SER A 193 26.58 21.61 10.62
C SER A 193 27.68 21.00 11.48
N ILE A 194 27.65 19.69 11.68
CA ILE A 194 28.54 19.00 12.62
C ILE A 194 29.38 17.97 11.86
N VAL A 195 30.70 18.06 11.99
CA VAL A 195 31.66 17.08 11.45
C VAL A 195 32.38 16.43 12.63
N ASN A 196 32.33 15.09 12.70
CA ASN A 196 33.02 14.31 13.72
C ASN A 196 34.13 13.45 13.13
N ASN A 197 35.36 13.92 13.25
CA ASN A 197 36.57 13.19 12.93
C ASN A 197 37.30 12.82 14.23
N ARG A 198 37.29 11.52 14.56
CA ARG A 198 38.06 10.91 15.65
C ARG A 198 37.66 11.36 17.07
N GLY A 199 36.44 11.89 17.23
CA GLY A 199 35.82 12.30 18.50
C GLY A 199 34.45 11.67 18.74
N ILE A 200 33.72 12.20 19.72
CA ILE A 200 32.44 11.66 20.19
C ILE A 200 31.34 12.75 20.12
N ILE A 201 30.13 12.36 19.69
CA ILE A 201 28.92 13.16 19.84
C ILE A 201 27.91 12.36 20.66
N ASP A 202 27.45 12.90 21.79
CA ASP A 202 26.42 12.28 22.64
C ASP A 202 25.13 13.09 22.64
N PHE A 203 24.00 12.42 22.43
CA PHE A 203 22.65 12.93 22.69
C PHE A 203 22.03 12.11 23.84
N ASN A 204 21.88 12.72 25.02
CA ASN A 204 21.38 12.09 26.24
C ASN A 204 20.05 12.71 26.69
N GLY A 205 19.33 12.05 27.60
CA GLY A 205 18.04 12.50 28.09
C GLY A 205 16.96 12.49 27.00
N ASN A 206 16.28 13.61 26.82
CA ASN A 206 15.28 13.89 25.79
C ASN A 206 15.80 14.89 24.73
N SER A 207 17.12 14.94 24.52
CA SER A 207 17.76 15.86 23.57
C SER A 207 17.48 15.49 22.11
N SER A 208 17.72 16.43 21.18
CA SER A 208 17.40 16.20 19.77
C SER A 208 18.41 16.74 18.76
N ALA A 209 18.71 15.97 17.71
CA ALA A 209 19.49 16.47 16.57
C ALA A 209 18.73 17.51 15.70
N GLY A 210 17.42 17.69 15.92
CA GLY A 210 16.62 18.75 15.29
C GLY A 210 16.53 18.63 13.77
N THR A 211 17.22 19.51 13.05
CA THR A 211 17.42 19.51 11.60
C THR A 211 18.91 19.65 11.25
N ALA A 212 19.81 19.24 12.15
CA ALA A 212 21.25 19.33 11.95
C ALA A 212 21.72 18.42 10.80
N THR A 213 22.85 18.78 10.21
CA THR A 213 23.61 17.91 9.29
C THR A 213 24.79 17.35 10.07
N ILE A 214 24.84 16.03 10.25
CA ILE A 214 25.89 15.34 11.01
C ILE A 214 26.67 14.42 10.07
N LEU A 215 27.96 14.67 9.91
CA LEU A 215 28.90 13.77 9.24
C LEU A 215 29.77 13.08 10.30
N SER A 216 29.54 11.78 10.51
CA SER A 216 30.50 10.94 11.24
C SER A 216 31.58 10.49 10.26
N ALA A 217 32.81 10.95 10.45
CA ALA A 217 33.95 10.70 9.58
C ALA A 217 34.92 9.68 10.23
N ILE A 218 36.23 9.82 10.03
CA ILE A 218 37.22 8.80 10.40
C ILE A 218 37.20 8.58 11.92
N LEU A 219 36.91 7.37 12.39
CA LEU A 219 36.75 7.01 13.80
C LEU A 219 35.76 7.92 14.56
N GLY A 220 34.81 8.54 13.86
CA GLY A 220 33.73 9.30 14.46
C GLY A 220 32.72 8.36 15.13
N GLN A 221 32.32 8.70 16.35
CA GLN A 221 31.27 8.00 17.09
C GLN A 221 30.13 8.97 17.44
N VAL A 222 28.90 8.56 17.19
CA VAL A 222 27.70 9.30 17.56
C VAL A 222 26.77 8.37 18.34
N PHE A 223 26.30 8.82 19.50
CA PHE A 223 25.42 8.06 20.38
C PHE A 223 24.12 8.82 20.65
N PHE A 224 23.00 8.13 20.52
CA PHE A 224 21.67 8.56 20.92
C PHE A 224 21.22 7.66 22.07
N ASN A 225 21.14 8.23 23.27
CA ASN A 225 20.85 7.50 24.51
C ASN A 225 19.50 7.96 25.11
N ASN A 226 19.02 7.20 26.10
CA ASN A 226 17.80 7.45 26.87
C ASN A 226 16.52 7.60 26.02
N PHE A 227 16.02 8.82 25.81
CA PHE A 227 14.82 9.16 25.03
C PHE A 227 15.13 10.21 23.95
N SER A 228 16.41 10.34 23.56
CA SER A 228 16.84 11.29 22.55
C SER A 228 16.27 10.97 21.16
N SER A 229 16.14 11.98 20.30
CA SER A 229 15.62 11.78 18.94
C SER A 229 16.16 12.73 17.89
N GLU A 230 16.47 12.22 16.72
CA GLU A 230 17.00 12.99 15.60
C GLU A 230 16.07 14.07 15.04
N GLY A 231 14.77 13.99 15.32
CA GLY A 231 13.78 14.89 14.71
C GLY A 231 13.70 14.69 13.19
N ARG A 232 14.38 15.55 12.42
CA ARG A 232 14.48 15.53 10.95
C ARG A 232 15.92 15.78 10.47
N ALA A 233 16.92 15.44 11.29
CA ALA A 233 18.33 15.60 10.96
C ALA A 233 18.74 14.80 9.71
N THR A 234 19.84 15.21 9.09
CA THR A 234 20.51 14.44 8.02
C THR A 234 21.83 13.89 8.56
N ILE A 235 21.97 12.57 8.59
CA ILE A 235 23.14 11.88 9.12
C ILE A 235 23.84 11.12 8.00
N THR A 236 25.14 11.36 7.83
CA THR A 236 26.02 10.54 7.00
C THR A 236 27.01 9.84 7.91
N ASN A 237 26.86 8.52 8.04
CA ASN A 237 27.79 7.68 8.80
C ASN A 237 28.86 7.11 7.87
N GLY A 238 30.04 7.71 7.95
CA GLY A 238 31.28 7.22 7.37
C GLY A 238 31.60 7.78 5.99
N VAL A 239 32.91 7.93 5.78
CA VAL A 239 33.54 8.08 4.47
C VAL A 239 34.07 6.70 4.06
N LEU A 240 33.88 6.32 2.79
CA LEU A 240 34.26 5.00 2.27
C LEU A 240 35.70 4.62 2.65
N GLY A 241 35.88 3.43 3.20
CA GLY A 241 37.18 2.90 3.64
C GLY A 241 37.63 3.34 5.03
N THR A 242 36.82 4.08 5.80
CA THR A 242 37.18 4.53 7.16
C THR A 242 36.16 4.07 8.21
N PRO A 243 36.59 3.53 9.37
CA PRO A 243 35.67 3.07 10.42
C PRO A 243 34.94 4.24 11.07
N SER A 244 33.65 4.07 11.38
CA SER A 244 32.78 5.04 12.08
C SER A 244 31.51 4.34 12.56
N SER A 245 30.82 4.92 13.54
CA SER A 245 29.58 4.37 14.08
C SER A 245 28.56 5.43 14.48
N VAL A 246 27.28 5.17 14.22
CA VAL A 246 26.15 5.85 14.87
C VAL A 246 25.29 4.79 15.56
N THR A 247 25.00 5.01 16.84
CA THR A 247 24.34 4.03 17.70
C THR A 247 23.18 4.65 18.48
N TRP A 248 22.06 3.93 18.52
CA TRP A 248 20.89 4.22 19.34
C TRP A 248 20.80 3.21 20.48
N ASN A 249 20.71 3.70 21.72
CA ASN A 249 20.59 2.90 22.95
C ASN A 249 19.30 3.27 23.70
N ASP A 250 19.00 2.55 24.77
CA ASP A 250 17.80 2.71 25.61
C ASP A 250 16.49 2.74 24.78
N SER A 251 15.72 3.83 24.83
CA SER A 251 14.46 4.06 24.12
C SER A 251 14.55 5.26 23.16
N SER A 252 15.75 5.56 22.66
CA SER A 252 16.00 6.63 21.69
C SER A 252 15.37 6.35 20.31
N SER A 253 15.22 7.37 19.47
CA SER A 253 14.63 7.17 18.13
C SER A 253 15.10 8.11 17.03
N ALA A 254 15.45 7.51 15.88
CA ALA A 254 15.80 8.17 14.62
C ALA A 254 14.72 9.11 14.03
N GLY A 255 13.54 9.23 14.66
CA GLY A 255 12.55 10.25 14.34
C GLY A 255 12.08 10.12 12.89
N SER A 256 12.27 11.18 12.10
CA SER A 256 12.06 11.21 10.65
C SER A 256 13.32 11.69 9.94
N ALA A 257 14.49 11.22 10.38
CA ALA A 257 15.79 11.57 9.83
C ALA A 257 16.02 10.99 8.42
N ASN A 258 16.95 11.59 7.68
CA ASN A 258 17.54 10.99 6.48
C ASN A 258 18.93 10.49 6.83
N ILE A 259 19.17 9.17 6.73
CA ILE A 259 20.39 8.53 7.22
C ILE A 259 21.05 7.77 6.08
N THR A 260 22.29 8.13 5.74
CA THR A 260 23.15 7.36 4.84
C THR A 260 24.18 6.61 5.67
N ASN A 261 24.17 5.28 5.62
CA ASN A 261 25.18 4.43 6.24
C ASN A 261 26.16 3.87 5.22
N ASN A 262 27.43 4.20 5.39
CA ASN A 262 28.54 3.64 4.62
C ASN A 262 29.42 2.69 5.43
N VAL A 263 29.14 2.49 6.74
CA VAL A 263 30.00 1.71 7.64
C VAL A 263 29.20 0.86 8.63
N SER A 264 28.72 1.43 9.74
CA SER A 264 28.05 0.68 10.82
C SER A 264 27.00 1.52 11.56
N LEU A 265 25.72 1.11 11.49
CA LEU A 265 24.64 1.59 12.35
C LEU A 265 24.19 0.50 13.32
N LEU A 266 23.85 0.88 14.54
CA LEU A 266 23.31 -0.03 15.56
C LEU A 266 22.10 0.57 16.28
N PHE A 267 20.94 -0.08 16.19
CA PHE A 267 19.80 0.12 17.09
C PHE A 267 19.83 -0.95 18.19
N GLY A 268 20.15 -0.54 19.41
CA GLY A 268 20.20 -1.37 20.62
C GLY A 268 18.95 -1.26 21.49
N ASP A 269 18.96 -2.00 22.60
CA ASP A 269 17.96 -1.97 23.68
C ASP A 269 16.49 -1.97 23.21
N SER A 270 15.76 -0.88 23.39
CA SER A 270 14.36 -0.67 22.96
C SER A 270 14.21 0.48 21.96
N SER A 271 15.32 0.86 21.29
CA SER A 271 15.37 1.99 20.38
C SER A 271 14.57 1.74 19.09
N SER A 272 14.25 2.83 18.38
CA SER A 272 13.38 2.78 17.20
C SER A 272 13.92 3.60 16.03
N ALA A 273 13.95 3.01 14.83
CA ALA A 273 14.21 3.77 13.59
C ALA A 273 13.09 4.78 13.24
N GLY A 274 12.02 4.86 14.04
CA GLY A 274 10.97 5.87 13.88
C GLY A 274 10.28 5.74 12.52
N SER A 275 10.26 6.83 11.76
CA SER A 275 9.85 6.93 10.37
C SER A 275 11.01 7.46 9.50
N ALA A 276 12.26 7.12 9.84
CA ALA A 276 13.45 7.57 9.13
C ALA A 276 13.56 6.97 7.71
N ASN A 277 14.26 7.67 6.81
CA ASN A 277 14.72 7.13 5.54
C ASN A 277 16.18 6.68 5.70
N ILE A 278 16.43 5.37 5.68
CA ILE A 278 17.76 4.79 5.91
C ILE A 278 18.25 4.14 4.63
N THR A 279 19.30 4.72 4.02
CA THR A 279 20.07 4.09 2.94
C THR A 279 21.25 3.36 3.56
N ASN A 280 21.24 2.02 3.49
CA ASN A 280 22.26 1.15 4.07
C ASN A 280 23.17 0.54 2.99
N ASN A 281 24.40 1.06 2.90
CA ASN A 281 25.45 0.57 2.00
C ASN A 281 26.46 -0.36 2.69
N ALA A 282 26.26 -0.67 3.98
CA ALA A 282 27.18 -1.46 4.79
C ALA A 282 26.41 -2.19 5.90
N ALA A 283 26.88 -2.23 7.15
CA ALA A 283 26.23 -2.94 8.24
C ALA A 283 25.19 -2.05 8.97
N LEU A 284 23.94 -2.52 9.04
CA LEU A 284 22.88 -1.99 9.91
C LEU A 284 22.38 -3.13 10.79
N LEU A 285 22.48 -2.97 12.11
CA LEU A 285 22.05 -3.98 13.07
C LEU A 285 20.92 -3.44 13.94
N PHE A 286 19.83 -4.18 14.03
CA PHE A 286 18.80 -4.06 15.07
C PHE A 286 18.98 -5.20 16.07
N ALA A 287 19.25 -4.87 17.34
CA ALA A 287 19.50 -5.82 18.42
C ALA A 287 18.50 -5.66 19.58
N ALA A 288 18.62 -6.53 20.58
CA ALA A 288 17.78 -6.58 21.79
C ALA A 288 16.27 -6.62 21.48
N SER A 289 15.55 -5.54 21.77
CA SER A 289 14.11 -5.34 21.54
C SER A 289 13.82 -4.14 20.64
N SER A 290 14.83 -3.65 19.90
CA SER A 290 14.71 -2.52 18.99
C SER A 290 13.75 -2.78 17.82
N THR A 291 13.33 -1.72 17.14
CA THR A 291 12.40 -1.83 16.01
C THR A 291 12.76 -0.93 14.84
N ALA A 292 12.55 -1.42 13.62
CA ALA A 292 12.58 -0.59 12.43
C ALA A 292 11.37 0.38 12.32
N GLY A 293 10.39 0.30 13.24
CA GLY A 293 9.31 1.27 13.36
C GLY A 293 8.44 1.33 12.10
N ASN A 294 8.30 2.51 11.50
CA ASN A 294 7.68 2.80 10.21
C ASN A 294 8.71 3.27 9.18
N ALA A 295 10.01 3.01 9.39
CA ALA A 295 11.08 3.50 8.53
C ALA A 295 11.01 2.95 7.10
N ILE A 296 11.64 3.67 6.17
CA ILE A 296 12.03 3.10 4.87
C ILE A 296 13.49 2.68 5.00
N VAL A 297 13.76 1.37 4.91
CA VAL A 297 15.11 0.82 4.96
C VAL A 297 15.49 0.31 3.58
N HIS A 298 16.34 1.05 2.89
CA HIS A 298 16.89 0.69 1.59
C HIS A 298 18.26 0.06 1.78
N THR A 299 18.34 -1.27 1.65
CA THR A 299 19.59 -2.03 1.72
C THR A 299 20.15 -2.19 0.31
N THR A 300 21.26 -1.53 0.02
CA THR A 300 21.85 -1.48 -1.32
C THR A 300 22.80 -2.66 -1.57
N ASN A 301 23.41 -2.74 -2.76
CA ASN A 301 24.36 -3.79 -3.11
C ASN A 301 25.56 -3.83 -2.14
N GLY A 302 25.78 -4.97 -1.47
CA GLY A 302 26.80 -5.13 -0.43
C GLY A 302 26.35 -4.69 0.96
N GLY A 303 25.18 -4.05 1.08
CA GLY A 303 24.56 -3.72 2.37
C GLY A 303 24.00 -4.96 3.06
N LEU A 304 24.18 -5.01 4.38
CA LEU A 304 23.62 -6.01 5.29
C LEU A 304 22.75 -5.31 6.33
N THR A 305 21.48 -5.63 6.36
CA THR A 305 20.54 -5.21 7.41
C THR A 305 20.18 -6.44 8.24
N GLN A 306 20.60 -6.50 9.50
CA GLN A 306 20.46 -7.68 10.36
C GLN A 306 19.52 -7.42 11.56
N PHE A 307 18.72 -8.42 11.92
CA PHE A 307 17.87 -8.42 13.11
C PHE A 307 18.23 -9.57 14.06
N GLN A 308 18.69 -9.21 15.26
CA GLN A 308 19.10 -10.15 16.31
C GLN A 308 18.11 -10.14 17.48
N GLN A 309 18.11 -11.21 18.28
CA GLN A 309 17.31 -11.35 19.51
C GLN A 309 15.81 -11.11 19.22
N ASN A 310 15.15 -10.20 19.96
CA ASN A 310 13.73 -9.87 19.82
C ASN A 310 13.47 -8.65 18.90
N ALA A 311 14.47 -8.20 18.14
CA ALA A 311 14.30 -7.05 17.25
C ALA A 311 13.24 -7.31 16.17
N SER A 312 12.52 -6.25 15.79
CA SER A 312 11.33 -6.33 14.91
C SER A 312 11.39 -5.38 13.71
N GLY A 313 10.79 -5.79 12.59
CA GLY A 313 10.61 -4.92 11.42
C GLY A 313 9.49 -3.89 11.58
N GLY A 314 8.61 -4.06 12.56
CA GLY A 314 7.47 -3.15 12.80
C GLY A 314 6.56 -3.05 11.57
N GLN A 315 6.25 -1.82 11.18
CA GLN A 315 5.51 -1.43 9.98
C GLN A 315 6.45 -0.93 8.85
N ALA A 316 7.76 -1.11 9.00
CA ALA A 316 8.76 -0.57 8.06
C ALA A 316 8.62 -1.16 6.65
N ARG A 317 9.11 -0.40 5.67
CA ARG A 317 9.22 -0.79 4.26
C ARG A 317 10.67 -1.14 3.96
N PHE A 318 10.95 -2.42 3.66
CA PHE A 318 12.30 -2.86 3.28
C PHE A 318 12.41 -2.95 1.76
N ILE A 319 13.36 -2.21 1.21
CA ILE A 319 13.78 -2.26 -0.19
C ILE A 319 15.16 -2.88 -0.19
N THR A 320 15.35 -4.00 -0.90
CA THR A 320 16.66 -4.68 -0.94
C THR A 320 17.10 -4.86 -2.38
N ASP A 321 18.18 -4.18 -2.76
CA ASP A 321 18.74 -4.25 -4.11
C ASP A 321 19.44 -5.59 -4.36
N ALA A 322 19.71 -5.90 -5.64
CA ALA A 322 20.54 -7.05 -5.98
C ALA A 322 21.92 -6.95 -5.30
N GLY A 323 22.31 -8.00 -4.58
CA GLY A 323 23.53 -8.03 -3.75
C GLY A 323 23.37 -7.44 -2.34
N GLY A 324 22.23 -6.81 -2.02
CA GLY A 324 21.86 -6.47 -0.65
C GLY A 324 21.26 -7.67 0.09
N THR A 325 21.42 -7.70 1.41
CA THR A 325 20.90 -8.79 2.27
C THR A 325 20.15 -8.23 3.48
N VAL A 326 18.92 -8.72 3.69
CA VAL A 326 18.20 -8.59 4.96
C VAL A 326 18.26 -9.94 5.67
N ASP A 327 19.00 -10.00 6.78
CA ASP A 327 19.16 -11.20 7.60
C ASP A 327 18.31 -11.09 8.87
N ILE A 328 17.28 -11.90 8.99
CA ILE A 328 16.46 -11.99 10.20
C ILE A 328 16.78 -13.23 11.03
N ASN A 329 17.78 -14.04 10.66
CA ASN A 329 18.13 -15.31 11.28
C ASN A 329 18.74 -15.12 12.69
N ALA A 330 17.86 -14.85 13.66
CA ALA A 330 18.21 -14.66 15.06
C ALA A 330 18.90 -15.92 15.60
N GLN A 331 20.17 -15.77 15.97
CA GLN A 331 21.01 -16.85 16.49
C GLN A 331 20.41 -17.48 17.76
N SER A 332 20.30 -18.80 17.77
CA SER A 332 20.27 -19.65 18.98
C SER A 332 19.14 -19.45 20.02
N GLN A 333 17.91 -19.10 19.62
CA GLN A 333 16.75 -19.19 20.53
C GLN A 333 15.73 -20.26 20.09
N SER A 334 15.42 -21.19 21.00
CA SER A 334 14.32 -22.14 20.85
C SER A 334 12.99 -21.40 21.03
N GLY A 335 12.05 -21.59 20.10
CA GLY A 335 10.78 -20.84 20.08
C GLY A 335 10.95 -19.42 19.52
N LEU A 336 11.48 -19.31 18.30
CA LEU A 336 11.71 -18.04 17.62
C LEU A 336 10.39 -17.25 17.45
N ASN A 337 10.37 -16.02 17.95
CA ASN A 337 9.25 -15.10 17.75
C ASN A 337 9.08 -14.76 16.25
N PRO A 338 7.84 -14.76 15.71
CA PRO A 338 7.57 -14.31 14.35
C PRO A 338 8.12 -12.90 14.10
N PHE A 339 8.81 -12.73 12.98
CA PHE A 339 9.30 -11.45 12.54
C PHE A 339 8.23 -10.75 11.70
N THR A 340 7.66 -9.67 12.22
CA THR A 340 6.68 -8.84 11.49
C THR A 340 7.36 -7.63 10.88
N VAL A 341 7.02 -7.32 9.62
CA VAL A 341 7.46 -6.14 8.87
C VAL A 341 6.31 -5.61 8.02
N GLY A 342 6.29 -4.30 7.76
CA GLY A 342 5.28 -3.65 6.92
C GLY A 342 5.22 -4.25 5.52
N SER A 343 6.33 -4.16 4.78
CA SER A 343 6.46 -4.74 3.45
C SER A 343 7.92 -5.04 3.08
N ILE A 344 8.11 -5.95 2.14
CA ILE A 344 9.40 -6.32 1.54
C ILE A 344 9.34 -6.19 0.02
N GLU A 345 10.43 -5.75 -0.61
CA GLU A 345 10.55 -5.67 -2.07
C GLU A 345 12.01 -5.70 -2.57
N GLY A 346 12.19 -5.86 -3.88
CA GLY A 346 13.48 -5.76 -4.55
C GLY A 346 14.13 -7.10 -4.92
N ALA A 347 15.37 -7.01 -5.41
CA ALA A 347 16.13 -8.11 -6.01
C ALA A 347 17.15 -8.78 -5.08
N GLY A 348 17.27 -8.30 -3.83
CA GLY A 348 18.20 -8.84 -2.83
C GLY A 348 17.71 -10.09 -2.10
N SER A 349 18.50 -10.52 -1.10
CA SER A 349 18.21 -11.73 -0.32
C SER A 349 17.50 -11.40 0.99
N TYR A 350 16.46 -12.17 1.33
CA TYR A 350 15.78 -12.14 2.62
C TYR A 350 16.00 -13.48 3.33
N GLN A 351 16.83 -13.49 4.37
CA GLN A 351 17.28 -14.72 5.05
C GLN A 351 16.50 -14.94 6.34
N LEU A 352 15.57 -15.89 6.32
CA LEU A 352 14.65 -16.16 7.44
C LEU A 352 15.27 -17.00 8.56
N GLY A 353 16.27 -17.81 8.22
CA GLY A 353 16.67 -18.94 9.05
C GLY A 353 15.48 -19.85 9.34
N GLY A 354 15.24 -20.14 10.61
CA GLY A 354 14.06 -20.89 11.08
C GLY A 354 12.85 -20.04 11.48
N ARG A 355 12.81 -18.74 11.17
CA ARG A 355 11.73 -17.83 11.63
C ARG A 355 10.53 -17.84 10.70
N GLN A 356 9.37 -17.51 11.28
CA GLN A 356 8.21 -17.06 10.50
C GLN A 356 8.38 -15.58 10.15
N LEU A 357 8.27 -15.24 8.87
CA LEU A 357 8.19 -13.88 8.37
C LEU A 357 6.72 -13.52 8.11
N ILE A 358 6.22 -12.48 8.76
CA ILE A 358 4.90 -11.90 8.52
C ILE A 358 5.08 -10.57 7.78
N THR A 359 4.50 -10.43 6.60
CA THR A 359 4.66 -9.25 5.74
C THR A 359 3.36 -8.80 5.07
N GLY A 360 3.25 -7.51 4.77
CA GLY A 360 2.09 -6.85 4.20
C GLY A 360 1.23 -6.08 5.23
N THR A 361 1.69 -5.87 6.46
CA THR A 361 0.93 -5.16 7.50
C THR A 361 0.80 -3.65 7.26
N ASN A 362 1.44 -3.11 6.21
CA ASN A 362 1.25 -1.73 5.75
C ASN A 362 0.40 -1.62 4.46
N ASP A 363 -0.25 -2.71 4.05
CA ASP A 363 -1.14 -2.81 2.88
C ASP A 363 -0.51 -2.47 1.51
N LEU A 364 0.80 -2.25 1.43
CA LEU A 364 1.48 -2.00 0.16
C LEU A 364 1.45 -3.23 -0.75
N SER A 365 1.41 -2.97 -2.06
CA SER A 365 1.64 -4.00 -3.07
C SER A 365 3.08 -3.93 -3.55
N THR A 366 3.82 -5.03 -3.44
CA THR A 366 5.27 -5.09 -3.67
C THR A 366 5.69 -6.33 -4.45
N THR A 367 6.88 -6.26 -5.06
CA THR A 367 7.50 -7.38 -5.78
C THR A 367 8.85 -7.72 -5.15
N VAL A 368 9.04 -8.98 -4.79
CA VAL A 368 10.34 -9.58 -4.46
C VAL A 368 10.80 -10.40 -5.66
N SER A 369 11.82 -9.91 -6.35
CA SER A 369 12.46 -10.60 -7.48
C SER A 369 13.73 -11.35 -7.09
N GLY A 370 14.28 -11.07 -5.91
CA GLY A 370 15.33 -11.85 -5.27
C GLY A 370 14.82 -13.11 -4.57
N GLU A 371 15.61 -13.64 -3.65
CA GLU A 371 15.33 -14.91 -2.98
C GLU A 371 15.01 -14.73 -1.49
N ILE A 372 13.90 -15.34 -1.05
CA ILE A 372 13.62 -15.60 0.36
C ILE A 372 14.15 -17.00 0.72
N THR A 373 15.09 -17.09 1.67
CA THR A 373 15.77 -18.35 2.08
C THR A 373 15.47 -18.69 3.53
N GLY A 374 15.53 -19.97 3.92
CA GLY A 374 15.49 -20.34 5.35
C GLY A 374 15.00 -21.76 5.63
N THR A 375 15.91 -22.64 6.07
CA THR A 375 15.53 -23.98 6.54
C THR A 375 14.65 -23.87 7.78
N ASN A 376 13.45 -24.44 7.71
CA ASN A 376 12.35 -24.32 8.68
C ASN A 376 11.71 -22.92 8.77
N GLY A 377 12.17 -21.95 7.98
CA GLY A 377 11.53 -20.63 7.85
C GLY A 377 10.18 -20.73 7.13
N SER A 378 9.21 -19.91 7.54
CA SER A 378 7.85 -19.84 6.97
C SER A 378 7.49 -18.42 6.56
N LEU A 379 6.54 -18.29 5.64
CA LEU A 379 6.06 -17.00 5.13
C LEU A 379 4.57 -16.83 5.41
N VAL A 380 4.18 -15.68 5.96
CA VAL A 380 2.77 -15.26 6.12
C VAL A 380 2.56 -13.96 5.36
N LYS A 381 1.68 -14.00 4.36
CA LYS A 381 1.20 -12.82 3.64
C LYS A 381 -0.10 -12.34 4.30
N THR A 382 -0.08 -11.13 4.85
CA THR A 382 -1.24 -10.46 5.45
C THR A 382 -1.46 -9.08 4.83
N GLY A 383 -2.50 -8.36 5.29
CA GLY A 383 -2.96 -7.09 4.69
C GLY A 383 -3.57 -7.25 3.29
N SER A 384 -4.24 -6.20 2.83
CA SER A 384 -5.00 -6.12 1.58
C SER A 384 -4.13 -6.04 0.30
N GLY A 385 -2.87 -5.59 0.43
CA GLY A 385 -1.94 -5.47 -0.69
C GLY A 385 -1.60 -6.80 -1.39
N THR A 386 -0.90 -6.70 -2.52
CA THR A 386 -0.39 -7.85 -3.29
C THR A 386 1.10 -8.04 -3.05
N LEU A 387 1.52 -9.24 -2.62
CA LEU A 387 2.94 -9.63 -2.64
C LEU A 387 3.18 -10.48 -3.89
N THR A 388 4.09 -10.04 -4.75
CA THR A 388 4.51 -10.76 -5.95
C THR A 388 5.89 -11.37 -5.76
N LEU A 389 6.02 -12.68 -5.91
CA LEU A 389 7.28 -13.42 -5.83
C LEU A 389 7.67 -13.90 -7.24
N THR A 390 8.71 -13.29 -7.83
CA THR A 390 9.24 -13.69 -9.14
C THR A 390 10.55 -14.48 -9.04
N GLY A 391 11.22 -14.46 -7.89
CA GLY A 391 12.42 -15.25 -7.61
C GLY A 391 12.13 -16.72 -7.25
N SER A 392 13.19 -17.51 -7.12
CA SER A 392 13.14 -18.92 -6.70
C SER A 392 13.39 -19.04 -5.19
N ASN A 393 12.34 -18.98 -4.38
CA ASN A 393 12.43 -18.99 -2.92
C ASN A 393 12.69 -20.40 -2.38
N SER A 394 13.53 -20.49 -1.35
CA SER A 394 14.04 -21.77 -0.83
C SER A 394 13.77 -22.04 0.64
N TYR A 395 12.97 -21.20 1.30
CA TYR A 395 12.44 -21.52 2.64
C TYR A 395 11.57 -22.80 2.60
N THR A 396 11.58 -23.57 3.69
CA THR A 396 11.08 -24.97 3.67
C THR A 396 9.84 -25.25 4.51
N SER A 397 9.42 -24.33 5.38
CA SER A 397 8.19 -24.46 6.15
C SER A 397 7.00 -23.84 5.39
N GLU A 398 5.87 -23.67 6.07
CA GLU A 398 4.60 -23.31 5.45
C GLU A 398 4.59 -21.90 4.84
N THR A 399 3.74 -21.73 3.82
CA THR A 399 3.32 -20.44 3.27
C THR A 399 1.85 -20.23 3.62
N ILE A 400 1.50 -19.15 4.32
CA ILE A 400 0.12 -18.83 4.69
C ILE A 400 -0.28 -17.54 4.01
N VAL A 401 -1.26 -17.60 3.10
CA VAL A 401 -1.93 -16.42 2.56
C VAL A 401 -3.13 -16.12 3.44
N GLN A 402 -2.94 -15.25 4.42
CA GLN A 402 -3.96 -14.87 5.40
C GLN A 402 -4.91 -13.82 4.83
N ASN A 403 -4.40 -12.83 4.10
CA ASN A 403 -5.17 -11.73 3.52
C ASN A 403 -4.52 -11.17 2.24
N GLY A 404 -5.35 -10.52 1.42
CA GLY A 404 -4.94 -9.91 0.16
C GLY A 404 -4.54 -10.95 -0.89
N THR A 405 -3.57 -10.60 -1.73
CA THR A 405 -3.08 -11.50 -2.80
C THR A 405 -1.62 -11.91 -2.59
N LEU A 406 -1.33 -13.19 -2.79
CA LEU A 406 0.01 -13.70 -3.11
C LEU A 406 0.06 -14.07 -4.59
N VAL A 407 0.95 -13.43 -5.36
CA VAL A 407 1.28 -13.82 -6.73
C VAL A 407 2.60 -14.58 -6.72
N VAL A 408 2.62 -15.79 -7.26
CA VAL A 408 3.82 -16.60 -7.44
C VAL A 408 4.05 -16.78 -8.93
N ASP A 409 4.96 -15.98 -9.49
CA ASP A 409 5.41 -16.11 -10.88
C ASP A 409 6.79 -16.81 -10.97
N GLY A 410 7.53 -16.83 -9.86
CA GLY A 410 8.75 -17.62 -9.67
C GLY A 410 8.47 -18.98 -9.05
N SER A 411 9.13 -19.28 -7.92
CA SER A 411 8.94 -20.56 -7.21
C SER A 411 8.88 -20.37 -5.69
N ILE A 412 7.98 -21.12 -5.05
CA ILE A 412 7.96 -21.44 -3.61
C ILE A 412 7.88 -22.97 -3.39
N ALA A 413 8.31 -23.77 -4.38
CA ALA A 413 8.10 -25.22 -4.42
C ALA A 413 8.71 -26.01 -3.23
N LYS A 414 9.66 -25.41 -2.49
CA LYS A 414 10.23 -26.01 -1.27
C LYS A 414 9.38 -25.83 -0.02
N SER A 415 8.38 -24.94 -0.04
CA SER A 415 7.44 -24.78 1.08
C SER A 415 6.64 -26.07 1.28
N SER A 416 6.64 -26.59 2.51
CA SER A 416 5.99 -27.86 2.87
C SER A 416 4.49 -27.86 2.56
N LEU A 417 3.82 -26.72 2.78
CA LEU A 417 2.40 -26.52 2.54
C LEU A 417 2.11 -25.03 2.30
N THR A 418 1.37 -24.72 1.24
CA THR A 418 0.77 -23.41 0.98
C THR A 418 -0.71 -23.43 1.37
N THR A 419 -1.12 -22.63 2.35
CA THR A 419 -2.51 -22.52 2.81
C THR A 419 -3.08 -21.16 2.44
N VAL A 420 -4.18 -21.14 1.68
CA VAL A 420 -4.91 -19.92 1.30
C VAL A 420 -6.17 -19.82 2.16
N GLN A 421 -6.24 -18.79 3.01
CA GLN A 421 -7.36 -18.59 3.94
C GLN A 421 -8.56 -17.88 3.27
N GLY A 422 -9.70 -17.84 3.97
CA GLY A 422 -10.93 -17.22 3.48
C GLY A 422 -10.75 -15.74 3.15
N GLY A 423 -11.15 -15.33 1.94
CA GLY A 423 -10.97 -13.95 1.44
C GLY A 423 -9.60 -13.64 0.85
N ALA A 424 -8.61 -14.55 0.99
CA ALA A 424 -7.30 -14.41 0.37
C ALA A 424 -7.27 -15.02 -1.05
N LEU A 425 -6.28 -14.60 -1.85
CA LEU A 425 -6.08 -15.06 -3.23
C LEU A 425 -4.64 -15.53 -3.46
N LEU A 426 -4.49 -16.74 -4.01
CA LEU A 426 -3.25 -17.22 -4.62
C LEU A 426 -3.38 -17.16 -6.15
N ARG A 427 -2.38 -16.58 -6.82
CA ARG A 427 -2.34 -16.39 -8.29
C ARG A 427 -0.91 -16.45 -8.83
N GLY A 428 -0.74 -16.41 -10.14
CA GLY A 428 0.57 -16.34 -10.83
C GLY A 428 0.82 -17.53 -11.75
N SER A 429 1.92 -17.48 -12.50
CA SER A 429 2.33 -18.52 -13.46
C SER A 429 3.45 -19.44 -12.98
N GLY A 430 3.84 -19.35 -11.71
CA GLY A 430 4.99 -20.03 -11.13
C GLY A 430 4.68 -21.42 -10.58
N THR A 431 5.57 -21.87 -9.68
CA THR A 431 5.44 -23.17 -8.99
C THR A 431 5.27 -22.99 -7.48
N VAL A 432 4.23 -23.63 -6.91
CA VAL A 432 3.97 -23.72 -5.47
C VAL A 432 4.22 -25.14 -4.95
N GLY A 433 4.41 -25.30 -3.64
CA GLY A 433 4.46 -26.62 -2.99
C GLY A 433 3.08 -27.29 -2.91
N SER A 434 2.92 -28.31 -2.07
CA SER A 434 1.57 -28.84 -1.75
C SER A 434 0.66 -27.70 -1.27
N THR A 435 -0.60 -27.68 -1.67
CA THR A 435 -1.49 -26.51 -1.51
C THR A 435 -2.87 -26.89 -0.98
N ILE A 436 -3.37 -26.14 0.00
CA ILE A 436 -4.75 -26.20 0.49
C ILE A 436 -5.41 -24.83 0.26
N ILE A 437 -6.55 -24.85 -0.43
CA ILE A 437 -7.46 -23.70 -0.52
C ILE A 437 -8.57 -23.91 0.51
N ALA A 438 -8.56 -23.12 1.59
CA ALA A 438 -9.55 -23.20 2.64
C ALA A 438 -10.92 -22.67 2.17
N SER A 439 -11.96 -22.88 2.99
CA SER A 439 -13.30 -22.33 2.71
C SER A 439 -13.24 -20.82 2.49
N PHE A 440 -13.86 -20.36 1.39
CA PHE A 440 -13.82 -18.97 0.90
C PHE A 440 -12.43 -18.46 0.45
N GLY A 441 -11.40 -19.31 0.43
CA GLY A 441 -10.11 -19.02 -0.18
C GLY A 441 -10.18 -19.17 -1.70
N ASN A 442 -9.29 -18.47 -2.41
CA ASN A 442 -9.34 -18.36 -3.87
C ASN A 442 -8.01 -18.81 -4.51
N LEU A 443 -8.09 -19.63 -5.56
CA LEU A 443 -6.96 -19.96 -6.44
C LEU A 443 -7.26 -19.50 -7.86
N ALA A 444 -6.36 -18.72 -8.46
CA ALA A 444 -6.47 -18.23 -9.83
C ALA A 444 -5.16 -18.43 -10.61
N PRO A 445 -4.95 -19.55 -11.33
CA PRO A 445 -3.74 -19.75 -12.13
C PRO A 445 -3.57 -18.73 -13.27
N GLY A 446 -2.33 -18.29 -13.48
CA GLY A 446 -1.93 -17.36 -14.51
C GLY A 446 -1.89 -15.88 -14.08
N PRO A 447 -1.59 -14.96 -15.02
CA PRO A 447 -1.65 -13.52 -14.77
C PRO A 447 -3.10 -13.03 -14.54
N SER A 448 -3.26 -11.73 -14.29
CA SER A 448 -4.61 -11.13 -14.28
C SER A 448 -5.23 -11.16 -15.67
N GLU A 449 -6.55 -11.42 -15.75
CA GLU A 449 -7.40 -11.31 -16.95
C GLU A 449 -7.02 -12.16 -18.18
N THR A 450 -5.93 -12.92 -18.11
CA THR A 450 -5.40 -13.71 -19.23
C THR A 450 -5.19 -15.17 -18.83
N PRO A 451 -5.51 -16.15 -19.69
CA PRO A 451 -5.21 -17.55 -19.44
C PRO A 451 -3.71 -17.79 -19.18
N GLY A 452 -3.41 -18.48 -18.08
CA GLY A 452 -2.05 -18.92 -17.75
C GLY A 452 -2.04 -20.18 -16.89
N ALA A 453 -0.86 -20.79 -16.72
CA ALA A 453 -0.71 -22.06 -16.01
C ALA A 453 0.04 -21.87 -14.69
N MET A 454 -0.40 -22.51 -13.61
CA MET A 454 0.35 -22.65 -12.35
C MET A 454 0.70 -24.12 -12.10
N THR A 455 1.87 -24.39 -11.52
CA THR A 455 2.26 -25.75 -11.12
C THR A 455 2.18 -25.93 -9.60
N VAL A 456 1.52 -26.99 -9.15
CA VAL A 456 1.54 -27.46 -7.75
C VAL A 456 2.47 -28.67 -7.67
N ALA A 457 3.66 -28.45 -7.12
CA ALA A 457 4.70 -29.47 -6.92
C ALA A 457 4.40 -30.32 -5.66
N GLY A 458 3.23 -30.94 -5.64
CA GLY A 458 2.70 -31.68 -4.49
C GLY A 458 1.23 -32.02 -4.70
N ASN A 459 0.49 -32.17 -3.60
CA ASN A 459 -0.96 -32.39 -3.65
C ASN A 459 -1.71 -31.04 -3.63
N LEU A 460 -2.91 -31.00 -4.22
CA LEU A 460 -3.84 -29.88 -4.13
C LEU A 460 -5.15 -30.33 -3.47
N ALA A 461 -5.65 -29.57 -2.50
CA ALA A 461 -6.97 -29.80 -1.92
C ALA A 461 -7.79 -28.51 -1.83
N PHE A 462 -9.04 -28.58 -2.31
CA PHE A 462 -10.05 -27.54 -2.09
C PHE A 462 -10.97 -27.95 -0.95
N GLN A 463 -11.25 -27.02 -0.03
CA GLN A 463 -12.26 -27.17 1.01
C GLN A 463 -13.61 -26.61 0.54
N THR A 464 -14.72 -27.05 1.15
CA THR A 464 -16.06 -26.64 0.74
C THR A 464 -16.20 -25.12 0.77
N GLY A 465 -16.73 -24.54 -0.30
CA GLY A 465 -16.84 -23.09 -0.48
C GLY A 465 -15.54 -22.38 -0.89
N ALA A 466 -14.44 -23.10 -1.14
CA ALA A 466 -13.29 -22.55 -1.87
C ALA A 466 -13.66 -22.25 -3.33
N LEU A 467 -12.98 -21.27 -3.94
CA LEU A 467 -13.22 -20.85 -5.32
C LEU A 467 -11.98 -21.09 -6.20
N TYR A 468 -12.17 -21.86 -7.27
CA TYR A 468 -11.19 -22.04 -8.34
C TYR A 468 -11.53 -21.11 -9.51
N ILE A 469 -10.75 -20.05 -9.70
CA ILE A 469 -11.01 -19.02 -10.71
C ILE A 469 -10.17 -19.31 -11.96
N VAL A 470 -10.80 -19.46 -13.11
CA VAL A 470 -10.11 -19.67 -14.39
C VAL A 470 -10.44 -18.55 -15.38
N GLN A 471 -9.41 -17.93 -15.95
CA GLN A 471 -9.57 -17.02 -17.08
C GLN A 471 -9.71 -17.87 -18.34
N VAL A 472 -10.68 -17.54 -19.19
CA VAL A 472 -10.96 -18.27 -20.44
C VAL A 472 -11.04 -17.25 -21.57
N ASN A 473 -10.35 -17.52 -22.67
CA ASN A 473 -10.50 -16.77 -23.91
C ASN A 473 -10.84 -17.75 -25.06
N PRO A 474 -11.11 -17.27 -26.29
CA PRO A 474 -11.50 -18.15 -27.40
C PRO A 474 -10.54 -19.31 -27.72
N THR A 475 -9.27 -19.22 -27.37
CA THR A 475 -8.24 -20.21 -27.72
C THR A 475 -7.71 -21.01 -26.52
N ALA A 476 -7.72 -20.46 -25.31
CA ALA A 476 -7.09 -21.03 -24.12
C ALA A 476 -7.90 -20.78 -22.83
N ALA A 477 -7.64 -21.59 -21.81
CA ALA A 477 -8.12 -21.39 -20.43
C ALA A 477 -6.94 -21.50 -19.46
N SER A 478 -7.06 -20.87 -18.29
CA SER A 478 -6.08 -21.04 -17.22
C SER A 478 -6.06 -22.49 -16.73
N THR A 479 -4.87 -22.97 -16.33
CA THR A 479 -4.68 -24.35 -15.89
C THR A 479 -3.91 -24.45 -14.58
N THR A 480 -4.29 -25.41 -13.73
CA THR A 480 -3.44 -25.86 -12.62
C THR A 480 -2.94 -27.27 -12.91
N ASN A 481 -1.62 -27.43 -12.90
CA ASN A 481 -0.94 -28.70 -13.14
C ASN A 481 -0.37 -29.22 -11.82
N ILE A 482 -0.86 -30.36 -11.36
CA ILE A 482 -0.55 -30.92 -10.04
C ILE A 482 0.27 -32.21 -10.23
N THR A 483 1.45 -32.27 -9.60
CA THR A 483 2.32 -33.45 -9.71
C THR A 483 1.87 -34.61 -8.80
N GLY A 484 1.20 -34.29 -7.70
CA GLY A 484 0.54 -35.25 -6.81
C GLY A 484 -0.93 -35.46 -7.14
N THR A 485 -1.76 -35.60 -6.10
CA THR A 485 -3.21 -35.81 -6.21
C THR A 485 -3.99 -34.49 -6.09
N ALA A 486 -5.20 -34.46 -6.65
CA ALA A 486 -6.13 -33.33 -6.50
C ALA A 486 -7.44 -33.77 -5.80
N ALA A 487 -7.67 -33.29 -4.58
CA ALA A 487 -8.92 -33.48 -3.85
C ALA A 487 -9.86 -32.29 -4.09
N LEU A 488 -10.96 -32.51 -4.80
CA LEU A 488 -11.85 -31.45 -5.27
C LEU A 488 -13.15 -31.38 -4.46
N THR A 489 -13.46 -30.16 -4.03
CA THR A 489 -14.74 -29.67 -3.51
C THR A 489 -14.85 -28.19 -3.90
N GLY A 490 -15.94 -27.49 -3.59
CA GLY A 490 -16.05 -26.05 -3.84
C GLY A 490 -16.44 -25.72 -5.28
N ILE A 491 -16.17 -24.50 -5.72
CA ILE A 491 -16.81 -23.90 -6.90
C ILE A 491 -15.76 -23.52 -7.95
N VAL A 492 -16.08 -23.69 -9.24
CA VAL A 492 -15.31 -23.12 -10.36
C VAL A 492 -15.93 -21.80 -10.82
N GLY A 493 -15.19 -20.70 -10.71
CA GLY A 493 -15.53 -19.42 -11.34
C GLY A 493 -14.85 -19.31 -12.70
N ALA A 494 -15.58 -19.44 -13.80
CA ALA A 494 -15.03 -19.36 -15.15
C ALA A 494 -15.28 -17.97 -15.75
N ASN A 495 -14.24 -17.14 -15.83
CA ASN A 495 -14.32 -15.79 -16.36
C ASN A 495 -13.94 -15.76 -17.85
N PHE A 496 -14.93 -15.50 -18.70
CA PHE A 496 -14.79 -15.52 -20.15
C PHE A 496 -14.50 -14.12 -20.68
N ALA A 497 -13.35 -13.96 -21.34
CA ALA A 497 -13.00 -12.74 -22.07
C ALA A 497 -13.91 -12.58 -23.31
N PRO A 498 -14.20 -11.35 -23.76
CA PRO A 498 -14.97 -11.12 -24.98
C PRO A 498 -14.34 -11.79 -26.21
N GLY A 499 -15.11 -12.56 -26.97
CA GLY A 499 -14.60 -13.19 -28.19
C GLY A 499 -15.49 -14.28 -28.79
N SER A 500 -15.02 -14.84 -29.90
CA SER A 500 -15.72 -15.87 -30.69
C SER A 500 -15.25 -17.28 -30.31
N TYR A 501 -15.95 -17.92 -29.39
CA TYR A 501 -15.61 -19.24 -28.86
C TYR A 501 -15.86 -20.36 -29.89
N THR A 502 -14.78 -20.89 -30.47
CA THR A 502 -14.81 -22.03 -31.41
C THR A 502 -14.38 -23.34 -30.76
N ARG A 503 -13.63 -23.30 -29.66
CA ARG A 503 -13.19 -24.48 -28.93
C ARG A 503 -14.27 -24.90 -27.93
N ARG A 504 -14.67 -26.17 -28.03
CA ARG A 504 -15.72 -26.74 -27.17
C ARG A 504 -15.23 -27.04 -25.74
N SER A 505 -14.02 -27.55 -25.59
CA SER A 505 -13.52 -28.10 -24.32
C SER A 505 -12.20 -27.48 -23.91
N TYR A 506 -12.06 -27.17 -22.63
CA TYR A 506 -10.87 -26.58 -22.03
C TYR A 506 -10.46 -27.38 -20.80
N THR A 507 -9.36 -28.13 -20.87
CA THR A 507 -8.73 -28.68 -19.67
C THR A 507 -8.36 -27.53 -18.76
N ILE A 508 -8.92 -27.49 -17.55
CA ILE A 508 -8.65 -26.45 -16.54
C ILE A 508 -7.83 -26.97 -15.36
N LEU A 509 -7.77 -28.28 -15.14
CA LEU A 509 -6.96 -28.87 -14.07
C LEU A 509 -6.43 -30.24 -14.53
N SER A 510 -5.17 -30.53 -14.21
CA SER A 510 -4.56 -31.86 -14.41
C SER A 510 -3.81 -32.32 -13.16
N ALA A 511 -3.99 -33.57 -12.74
CA ALA A 511 -3.35 -34.16 -11.56
C ALA A 511 -2.70 -35.50 -11.92
N ALA A 512 -1.36 -35.55 -11.89
CA ALA A 512 -0.61 -36.69 -12.42
C ALA A 512 -0.85 -37.99 -11.65
N ALA A 513 -1.01 -37.91 -10.31
CA ALA A 513 -1.33 -39.04 -9.44
C ALA A 513 -2.84 -39.27 -9.24
N GLY A 514 -3.70 -38.55 -9.97
CA GLY A 514 -5.16 -38.73 -9.94
C GLY A 514 -5.93 -37.73 -9.09
N ARG A 515 -7.26 -37.81 -9.20
CA ARG A 515 -8.22 -36.82 -8.71
C ARG A 515 -9.34 -37.49 -7.91
N THR A 516 -9.74 -36.89 -6.80
CA THR A 516 -10.87 -37.35 -5.96
C THR A 516 -11.91 -36.24 -5.79
N GLY A 517 -13.15 -36.60 -5.43
CA GLY A 517 -14.28 -35.66 -5.34
C GLY A 517 -14.72 -35.11 -6.70
N THR A 518 -15.35 -33.94 -6.71
CA THR A 518 -15.72 -33.10 -7.88
C THR A 518 -15.92 -31.67 -7.38
N PHE A 519 -15.91 -30.68 -8.27
CA PHE A 519 -16.43 -29.36 -7.91
C PHE A 519 -17.97 -29.40 -7.83
N ASP A 520 -18.53 -28.68 -6.85
CA ASP A 520 -19.95 -28.63 -6.52
C ASP A 520 -20.76 -27.81 -7.54
N LEU A 521 -20.13 -26.80 -8.16
CA LEU A 521 -20.77 -25.86 -9.09
C LEU A 521 -19.76 -25.23 -10.07
N VAL A 522 -20.24 -24.85 -11.25
CA VAL A 522 -19.54 -23.92 -12.16
C VAL A 522 -20.36 -22.63 -12.33
N LEU A 523 -19.69 -21.49 -12.20
CA LEU A 523 -20.23 -20.14 -12.34
C LEU A 523 -19.56 -19.46 -13.53
N PRO A 524 -20.18 -19.48 -14.73
CA PRO A 524 -19.68 -18.73 -15.89
C PRO A 524 -19.97 -17.23 -15.75
N MET A 525 -18.94 -16.41 -15.92
CA MET A 525 -19.01 -14.95 -15.97
C MET A 525 -18.55 -14.47 -17.35
N GLY A 526 -19.29 -13.57 -17.99
CA GLY A 526 -18.94 -13.06 -19.34
C GLY A 526 -19.18 -14.03 -20.51
N LEU A 527 -19.69 -15.24 -20.25
CA LEU A 527 -20.00 -16.22 -21.30
C LEU A 527 -21.11 -15.69 -22.23
N PRO A 528 -20.96 -15.75 -23.57
CA PRO A 528 -22.02 -15.37 -24.49
C PRO A 528 -23.27 -16.25 -24.32
N VAL A 529 -24.45 -15.63 -24.32
CA VAL A 529 -25.73 -16.30 -23.99
C VAL A 529 -26.11 -17.48 -24.90
N GLY A 530 -25.49 -17.60 -26.08
CA GLY A 530 -25.65 -18.76 -26.94
C GLY A 530 -24.90 -20.02 -26.45
N PHE A 531 -24.17 -19.96 -25.34
CA PHE A 531 -23.44 -21.09 -24.75
C PHE A 531 -23.85 -21.36 -23.31
N GLN A 532 -23.84 -22.64 -22.94
CA GLN A 532 -23.89 -23.12 -21.57
C GLN A 532 -22.54 -23.75 -21.19
N ALA A 533 -22.02 -23.45 -20.01
CA ALA A 533 -20.82 -24.07 -19.46
C ALA A 533 -21.18 -25.25 -18.53
N SER A 534 -20.42 -26.33 -18.62
CA SER A 534 -20.48 -27.50 -17.73
C SER A 534 -19.07 -28.02 -17.41
N LEU A 535 -18.96 -28.89 -16.41
CA LEU A 535 -17.70 -29.57 -16.08
C LEU A 535 -17.80 -31.06 -16.40
N SER A 536 -16.80 -31.58 -17.10
CA SER A 536 -16.56 -33.02 -17.23
C SER A 536 -15.24 -33.41 -16.56
N TYR A 537 -15.12 -34.70 -16.27
CA TYR A 537 -14.09 -35.23 -15.39
C TYR A 537 -13.51 -36.53 -15.93
N THR A 538 -12.20 -36.70 -15.78
CA THR A 538 -11.54 -38.00 -15.89
C THR A 538 -10.98 -38.42 -14.52
N ASP A 539 -10.18 -39.49 -14.50
CA ASP A 539 -9.37 -39.90 -13.35
C ASP A 539 -8.30 -38.86 -12.96
N LYS A 540 -7.87 -38.02 -13.91
CA LYS A 540 -6.76 -37.06 -13.73
C LYS A 540 -7.08 -35.61 -14.08
N THR A 541 -8.12 -35.34 -14.86
CA THR A 541 -8.40 -33.99 -15.39
C THR A 541 -9.79 -33.49 -15.03
N VAL A 542 -9.90 -32.16 -14.97
CA VAL A 542 -11.17 -31.42 -15.03
C VAL A 542 -11.19 -30.63 -16.33
N VAL A 543 -12.29 -30.73 -17.05
CA VAL A 543 -12.50 -30.07 -18.34
C VAL A 543 -13.74 -29.19 -18.22
N LEU A 544 -13.59 -27.92 -18.62
CA LEU A 544 -14.68 -26.98 -18.80
C LEU A 544 -15.20 -27.12 -20.23
N ASP A 545 -16.43 -27.61 -20.37
CA ASP A 545 -17.09 -27.84 -21.64
C ASP A 545 -18.12 -26.74 -21.93
N LEU A 546 -18.14 -26.28 -23.17
CA LEU A 546 -19.16 -25.40 -23.73
C LEU A 546 -20.15 -26.21 -24.56
N THR A 547 -21.43 -25.97 -24.36
CA THR A 547 -22.52 -26.53 -25.17
C THR A 547 -23.25 -25.39 -25.88
N ALA A 548 -23.39 -25.50 -27.20
CA ALA A 548 -24.10 -24.54 -28.03
C ALA A 548 -25.63 -24.65 -27.80
N GLN A 549 -26.24 -23.51 -27.48
CA GLN A 549 -27.67 -23.31 -27.20
C GLN A 549 -28.22 -22.08 -27.93
N LEU A 550 -27.77 -21.83 -29.16
CA LEU A 550 -28.28 -20.76 -30.02
C LEU A 550 -29.82 -20.86 -30.14
N ALA A 551 -30.51 -19.71 -30.12
CA ALA A 551 -31.96 -19.59 -30.18
C ALA A 551 -32.77 -20.21 -29.03
N GLN A 552 -32.11 -20.73 -27.98
CA GLN A 552 -32.78 -21.08 -26.73
C GLN A 552 -32.85 -19.85 -25.81
N GLN A 553 -33.97 -19.66 -25.12
CA GLN A 553 -34.07 -18.72 -24.01
C GLN A 553 -33.93 -19.45 -22.67
N PRO A 554 -33.30 -18.83 -21.65
CA PRO A 554 -33.42 -19.28 -20.28
C PRO A 554 -34.89 -19.13 -19.84
N GLY A 555 -35.56 -20.25 -19.60
CA GLY A 555 -36.89 -20.28 -19.02
C GLY A 555 -36.84 -20.16 -17.49
N PRO A 556 -38.02 -20.01 -16.84
CA PRO A 556 -38.12 -20.05 -15.39
C PRO A 556 -37.49 -21.33 -14.82
N PHE A 557 -36.87 -21.20 -13.64
CA PHE A 557 -36.27 -22.31 -12.89
C PHE A 557 -35.17 -23.10 -13.64
N GLY A 558 -34.51 -22.49 -14.62
CA GLY A 558 -33.32 -23.07 -15.28
C GLY A 558 -33.61 -24.05 -16.41
N THR A 559 -34.87 -24.18 -16.84
CA THR A 559 -35.23 -24.93 -18.05
C THR A 559 -34.93 -24.08 -19.29
N SER A 560 -34.01 -24.48 -20.17
CA SER A 560 -33.85 -23.80 -21.47
C SER A 560 -34.96 -24.24 -22.43
N GLY A 561 -35.58 -23.29 -23.12
CA GLY A 561 -36.68 -23.54 -24.06
C GLY A 561 -36.44 -22.84 -25.40
N PRO A 562 -37.04 -23.30 -26.51
CA PRO A 562 -36.97 -22.60 -27.79
C PRO A 562 -37.57 -21.19 -27.64
N SER A 563 -36.89 -20.18 -28.18
CA SER A 563 -37.39 -18.80 -28.16
C SER A 563 -38.74 -18.70 -28.86
N THR A 564 -39.78 -18.26 -28.13
CA THR A 564 -41.14 -18.08 -28.66
C THR A 564 -41.26 -16.92 -29.66
N ALA A 565 -40.20 -16.12 -29.82
CA ALA A 565 -40.09 -15.02 -30.77
C ALA A 565 -39.44 -15.40 -32.12
N LEU A 566 -39.13 -16.69 -32.35
CA LEU A 566 -38.46 -17.16 -33.57
C LEU A 566 -39.35 -18.09 -34.39
N THR A 567 -39.19 -18.04 -35.72
CA THR A 567 -39.91 -18.93 -36.65
C THR A 567 -39.38 -20.36 -36.55
N VAL A 568 -40.18 -21.34 -36.99
CA VAL A 568 -39.73 -22.75 -37.10
C VAL A 568 -38.46 -22.87 -37.94
N ASN A 569 -38.32 -22.07 -39.01
CA ASN A 569 -37.12 -22.04 -39.84
C ASN A 569 -35.89 -21.52 -39.08
N HIS A 570 -36.04 -20.49 -38.24
CA HIS A 570 -34.95 -20.00 -37.38
C HIS A 570 -34.53 -21.04 -36.35
N LEU A 571 -35.49 -21.73 -35.72
CA LEU A 571 -35.22 -22.80 -34.76
C LEU A 571 -34.53 -23.99 -35.43
N ASN A 572 -34.92 -24.36 -36.65
CA ASN A 572 -34.27 -25.43 -37.42
C ASN A 572 -32.81 -25.09 -37.79
N VAL A 573 -32.54 -23.87 -38.27
CA VAL A 573 -31.17 -23.40 -38.57
C VAL A 573 -30.31 -23.36 -37.30
N ALA A 574 -30.84 -22.77 -36.21
CA ALA A 574 -30.12 -22.71 -34.95
C ALA A 574 -29.86 -24.11 -34.37
N SER A 575 -30.82 -25.03 -34.47
CA SER A 575 -30.65 -26.44 -34.09
C SER A 575 -29.58 -27.14 -34.91
N ALA A 576 -29.53 -26.93 -36.24
CA ALA A 576 -28.48 -27.48 -37.08
C ALA A 576 -27.08 -26.96 -36.71
N ILE A 577 -26.95 -25.66 -36.45
CA ILE A 577 -25.70 -25.01 -35.98
C ILE A 577 -25.29 -25.57 -34.61
N ASN A 578 -26.22 -25.66 -33.65
CA ASN A 578 -25.99 -26.23 -32.32
C ASN A 578 -25.53 -27.69 -32.43
N ASN A 579 -26.24 -28.51 -33.20
CA ASN A 579 -25.92 -29.93 -33.37
C ASN A 579 -24.55 -30.13 -34.00
N PHE A 580 -24.17 -29.31 -34.99
CA PHE A 580 -22.84 -29.38 -35.61
C PHE A 580 -21.72 -29.07 -34.60
N PHE A 581 -21.83 -27.98 -33.83
CA PHE A 581 -20.86 -27.65 -32.79
C PHE A 581 -20.82 -28.70 -31.67
N ASN A 582 -21.99 -29.13 -31.20
CA ASN A 582 -22.12 -30.12 -30.11
C ASN A 582 -21.68 -31.53 -30.53
N ALA A 583 -21.64 -31.84 -31.84
CA ALA A 583 -21.02 -33.04 -32.40
C ALA A 583 -19.48 -32.92 -32.55
N GLY A 584 -18.88 -31.78 -32.22
CA GLY A 584 -17.44 -31.51 -32.36
C GLY A 584 -17.03 -30.87 -33.70
N GLY A 585 -17.99 -30.43 -34.51
CA GLY A 585 -17.72 -29.70 -35.75
C GLY A 585 -17.20 -28.29 -35.48
N ALA A 586 -16.09 -27.92 -36.13
CA ALA A 586 -15.52 -26.58 -36.05
C ALA A 586 -16.38 -25.58 -36.86
N LEU A 587 -17.13 -24.72 -36.19
CA LEU A 587 -17.97 -23.71 -36.84
C LEU A 587 -17.13 -22.76 -37.73
N PRO A 588 -17.53 -22.50 -38.98
CA PRO A 588 -16.86 -21.50 -39.80
C PRO A 588 -16.94 -20.11 -39.13
N PRO A 589 -15.91 -19.25 -39.26
CA PRO A 589 -15.83 -17.98 -38.52
C PRO A 589 -17.06 -17.07 -38.64
N ALA A 590 -17.77 -17.12 -39.77
CA ALA A 590 -18.98 -16.32 -40.01
C ALA A 590 -20.18 -16.71 -39.12
N PHE A 591 -20.24 -17.94 -38.59
CA PHE A 591 -21.34 -18.40 -37.74
C PHE A 591 -21.13 -18.10 -36.26
N VAL A 592 -19.88 -17.92 -35.82
CA VAL A 592 -19.57 -17.74 -34.38
C VAL A 592 -20.15 -16.45 -33.79
N PRO A 593 -20.19 -15.29 -34.50
CA PRO A 593 -20.83 -14.08 -34.01
C PRO A 593 -22.31 -14.24 -33.63
N LEU A 594 -23.04 -15.20 -34.22
CA LEU A 594 -24.46 -15.46 -33.91
C LEU A 594 -24.68 -15.75 -32.43
N PHE A 595 -23.71 -16.40 -31.77
CA PHE A 595 -23.77 -16.78 -30.36
C PHE A 595 -23.67 -15.59 -29.39
N GLY A 596 -23.26 -14.42 -29.88
CA GLY A 596 -23.30 -13.14 -29.16
C GLY A 596 -24.56 -12.30 -29.45
N LEU A 597 -25.43 -12.72 -30.37
CA LEU A 597 -26.62 -11.95 -30.75
C LEU A 597 -27.85 -12.34 -29.93
N THR A 598 -28.71 -11.36 -29.68
CA THR A 598 -30.01 -11.53 -29.01
C THR A 598 -31.11 -10.75 -29.73
N GLY A 599 -32.37 -11.08 -29.43
CA GLY A 599 -33.55 -10.38 -29.95
C GLY A 599 -33.56 -10.26 -31.48
N SER A 600 -33.96 -9.08 -31.98
CA SER A 600 -34.05 -8.78 -33.42
C SER A 600 -32.71 -8.82 -34.17
N ASN A 601 -31.57 -8.76 -33.47
CA ASN A 601 -30.26 -8.95 -34.11
C ASN A 601 -30.02 -10.43 -34.41
N LEU A 602 -30.37 -11.32 -33.49
CA LEU A 602 -30.31 -12.76 -33.74
C LEU A 602 -31.31 -13.17 -34.83
N THR A 603 -32.54 -12.63 -34.80
CA THR A 603 -33.53 -12.87 -35.87
C THR A 603 -32.95 -12.52 -37.23
N ARG A 604 -32.43 -11.29 -37.40
CA ARG A 604 -31.81 -10.86 -38.68
C ARG A 604 -30.59 -11.69 -39.11
N GLY A 605 -29.82 -12.21 -38.16
CA GLY A 605 -28.72 -13.13 -38.46
C GLY A 605 -29.21 -14.50 -38.96
N LEU A 606 -30.31 -15.00 -38.40
CA LEU A 606 -30.95 -16.24 -38.85
C LEU A 606 -31.78 -16.06 -40.14
N ASP A 607 -32.36 -14.87 -40.36
CA ASP A 607 -33.06 -14.48 -41.61
C ASP A 607 -32.12 -14.57 -42.84
N GLN A 608 -30.80 -14.35 -42.65
CA GLN A 608 -29.80 -14.50 -43.71
C GLN A 608 -29.44 -15.96 -44.02
N LEU A 609 -29.79 -16.90 -43.13
CA LEU A 609 -29.35 -18.30 -43.19
C LEU A 609 -30.49 -19.29 -43.46
N HIS A 610 -31.73 -18.95 -43.09
CA HIS A 610 -32.90 -19.83 -43.22
C HIS A 610 -33.50 -19.89 -44.64
N GLY A 611 -32.99 -19.11 -45.59
CA GLY A 611 -33.36 -19.14 -47.01
C GLY A 611 -34.77 -18.65 -47.38
N GLU A 612 -35.60 -18.16 -46.44
CA GLU A 612 -36.98 -17.75 -46.77
C GLU A 612 -37.03 -16.56 -47.73
N ALA A 613 -36.03 -15.68 -47.73
CA ALA A 613 -35.93 -14.59 -48.71
C ALA A 613 -35.98 -15.09 -50.18
N ALA A 614 -35.47 -16.29 -50.47
CA ALA A 614 -35.49 -16.88 -51.82
C ALA A 614 -36.84 -17.53 -52.16
N THR A 615 -37.49 -18.18 -51.20
CA THR A 615 -38.78 -18.86 -51.41
C THR A 615 -39.98 -17.92 -51.29
N GLY A 616 -39.86 -16.84 -50.51
CA GLY A 616 -40.85 -15.76 -50.40
C GLY A 616 -41.06 -15.02 -51.71
N ALA A 617 -39.99 -14.75 -52.46
CA ALA A 617 -40.07 -14.17 -53.80
C ALA A 617 -40.86 -15.06 -54.78
N GLN A 618 -40.65 -16.38 -54.72
CA GLN A 618 -41.43 -17.34 -55.49
C GLN A 618 -42.89 -17.38 -55.03
N LYS A 619 -43.16 -17.37 -53.71
CA LYS A 619 -44.54 -17.33 -53.17
C LYS A 619 -45.31 -16.07 -53.59
N VAL A 620 -44.67 -14.90 -53.57
CA VAL A 620 -45.29 -13.66 -54.10
C VAL A 620 -45.50 -13.76 -55.61
N GLY A 621 -44.55 -14.35 -56.34
CA GLY A 621 -44.71 -14.68 -57.76
C GLY A 621 -45.92 -15.57 -58.03
N PHE A 622 -46.09 -16.66 -57.27
CA PHE A 622 -47.24 -17.56 -57.39
C PHE A 622 -48.55 -16.91 -56.93
N GLN A 623 -48.56 -16.12 -55.86
CA GLN A 623 -49.76 -15.39 -55.42
C GLN A 623 -50.20 -14.33 -56.43
N LEU A 624 -49.25 -13.63 -57.06
CA LEU A 624 -49.54 -12.73 -58.19
C LEU A 624 -49.98 -13.49 -59.43
N THR A 625 -49.42 -14.68 -59.69
CA THR A 625 -49.82 -15.56 -60.81
C THR A 625 -51.22 -16.12 -60.60
N ASP A 626 -51.59 -16.51 -59.37
CA ASP A 626 -52.95 -16.95 -59.02
C ASP A 626 -53.94 -15.78 -59.06
N GLN A 627 -53.56 -14.59 -58.60
CA GLN A 627 -54.41 -13.39 -58.75
C GLN A 627 -54.59 -13.00 -60.22
N PHE A 628 -53.54 -13.13 -61.03
CA PHE A 628 -53.58 -12.91 -62.49
C PHE A 628 -54.40 -13.97 -63.21
N LEU A 629 -54.27 -15.26 -62.86
CA LEU A 629 -55.06 -16.34 -63.41
C LEU A 629 -56.53 -16.25 -63.00
N ASN A 630 -56.84 -15.88 -61.75
CA ASN A 630 -58.22 -15.59 -61.34
C ASN A 630 -58.79 -14.39 -62.10
N LEU A 631 -58.00 -13.34 -62.40
CA LEU A 631 -58.44 -12.21 -63.22
C LEU A 631 -58.60 -12.56 -64.72
N MET A 632 -57.81 -13.50 -65.23
CA MET A 632 -57.87 -14.02 -66.61
C MET A 632 -58.98 -15.05 -66.83
N LEU A 633 -59.37 -15.78 -65.78
CA LEU A 633 -60.35 -16.86 -65.82
C LEU A 633 -61.69 -16.50 -65.15
N ASP A 634 -61.83 -15.31 -64.57
CA ASP A 634 -63.12 -14.76 -64.12
C ASP A 634 -64.01 -14.48 -65.35
N PRO A 635 -65.12 -15.24 -65.55
CA PRO A 635 -65.98 -15.07 -66.70
C PRO A 635 -66.86 -13.81 -66.63
N PHE A 636 -66.74 -13.00 -65.57
CA PHE A 636 -67.55 -11.79 -65.33
C PHE A 636 -66.79 -10.46 -65.49
N VAL A 637 -65.57 -10.46 -66.05
CA VAL A 637 -64.85 -9.21 -66.40
C VAL A 637 -65.47 -8.54 -67.63
N GLU A 638 -66.63 -7.90 -67.44
CA GLU A 638 -67.31 -7.13 -68.49
C GLU A 638 -66.51 -5.88 -68.91
N ARG A 639 -66.45 -5.64 -70.22
CA ARG A 639 -65.98 -4.38 -70.79
C ARG A 639 -67.09 -3.33 -70.68
N PRO A 640 -66.86 -2.15 -70.09
CA PRO A 640 -67.86 -1.09 -70.09
C PRO A 640 -67.91 -0.38 -71.45
N SER A 641 -68.99 -0.59 -72.21
CA SER A 641 -69.43 0.34 -73.24
C SER A 641 -70.29 1.44 -72.61
N ALA A 642 -70.16 2.68 -73.11
CA ALA A 642 -70.69 3.85 -72.43
C ALA A 642 -72.13 4.20 -72.83
N GLN A 643 -72.98 4.55 -71.86
CA GLN A 643 -73.77 5.81 -71.96
C GLN A 643 -74.41 6.30 -70.63
N ALA A 644 -74.10 7.57 -70.33
CA ALA A 644 -74.96 8.61 -69.73
C ALA A 644 -75.80 8.36 -68.44
N CYS A 645 -75.27 8.91 -67.34
CA CYS A 645 -75.90 10.00 -66.57
C CYS A 645 -77.31 9.81 -65.94
N ARG A 646 -77.36 9.55 -64.61
CA ARG A 646 -77.80 10.56 -63.62
C ARG A 646 -77.60 10.15 -62.16
N LEU A 647 -77.52 11.18 -61.30
CA LEU A 647 -77.64 11.17 -59.83
C LEU A 647 -78.74 10.20 -59.34
N THR A 648 -78.62 9.50 -58.21
CA THR A 648 -78.63 10.09 -56.86
C THR A 648 -78.10 9.18 -55.75
N SER A 649 -77.80 9.80 -54.60
CA SER A 649 -77.43 9.16 -53.34
C SER A 649 -78.53 8.32 -52.68
N ARG A 650 -78.16 7.17 -52.10
CA ARG A 650 -78.45 6.79 -50.70
C ARG A 650 -77.90 5.40 -50.33
N SER A 651 -76.94 5.37 -49.41
CA SER A 651 -76.76 4.29 -48.44
C SER A 651 -77.51 4.67 -47.13
N PRO A 652 -77.56 3.86 -46.07
CA PRO A 652 -77.55 2.38 -45.94
C PRO A 652 -78.68 1.89 -45.00
N MET A 653 -78.71 0.59 -44.64
CA MET A 653 -78.70 0.07 -43.24
C MET A 653 -79.19 -1.39 -43.11
N PRO A 654 -78.44 -2.25 -42.37
CA PRO A 654 -79.00 -3.24 -41.47
C PRO A 654 -79.35 -2.59 -40.11
N ARG A 655 -80.29 -3.21 -39.37
CA ARG A 655 -80.95 -2.61 -38.19
C ARG A 655 -80.07 -2.46 -36.93
N CYS A 656 -80.43 -1.45 -36.14
CA CYS A 656 -79.95 -1.15 -34.79
C CYS A 656 -80.14 -2.27 -33.75
N SER A 657 -79.31 -2.27 -32.71
CA SER A 657 -79.81 -1.87 -31.37
C SER A 657 -78.76 -1.16 -30.48
N LYS A 658 -79.22 -0.05 -29.89
CA LYS A 658 -78.75 0.86 -28.81
C LYS A 658 -77.49 0.46 -27.98
N GLY A 659 -76.59 1.39 -27.60
CA GLY A 659 -76.49 2.82 -27.94
C GLY A 659 -75.60 3.67 -27.01
N ARG A 660 -75.37 4.94 -27.41
CA ARG A 660 -74.66 6.06 -26.70
C ARG A 660 -73.13 5.88 -26.52
N GLY A 661 -72.26 6.84 -26.91
CA GLY A 661 -72.49 8.14 -27.56
C GLY A 661 -71.22 8.71 -28.23
N CYS A 662 -71.40 9.67 -29.14
CA CYS A 662 -70.33 10.20 -30.02
C CYS A 662 -69.50 11.34 -29.41
N ARG A 663 -68.29 11.55 -29.96
CA ARG A 663 -67.92 12.86 -30.56
C ARG A 663 -66.87 12.72 -31.68
N ARG A 664 -67.09 13.44 -32.79
CA ARG A 664 -66.24 13.54 -33.99
C ARG A 664 -65.42 14.83 -33.98
N ARG A 665 -64.27 14.85 -34.67
CA ARG A 665 -63.82 15.83 -35.71
C ARG A 665 -62.31 15.64 -36.00
N SER A 666 -61.72 15.93 -37.18
CA SER A 666 -62.20 16.00 -38.59
C SER A 666 -61.04 16.42 -39.52
N MET A 667 -60.89 15.76 -40.70
CA MET A 667 -60.34 16.31 -41.99
C MET A 667 -58.88 16.86 -42.00
N SER A 668 -58.15 17.03 -43.11
CA SER A 668 -58.15 16.51 -44.50
C SER A 668 -56.79 16.89 -45.14
N ARG A 669 -56.02 15.99 -45.77
CA ARG A 669 -55.94 15.65 -47.22
C ARG A 669 -55.16 16.65 -48.12
N ALA A 670 -54.40 16.09 -49.08
CA ALA A 670 -53.59 16.70 -50.18
C ALA A 670 -52.20 17.26 -49.78
N GLY A 671 -51.10 17.11 -50.55
CA GLY A 671 -50.78 16.14 -51.62
C GLY A 671 -50.47 16.70 -53.02
N ARG A 672 -49.17 16.83 -53.39
CA ARG A 672 -48.57 16.41 -54.68
C ARG A 672 -47.07 16.74 -54.86
N CYS A 673 -46.37 15.78 -55.46
CA CYS A 673 -45.25 15.81 -56.44
C CYS A 673 -44.34 17.04 -56.65
N GLY A 674 -43.03 16.78 -56.71
CA GLY A 674 -41.99 17.53 -57.43
C GLY A 674 -40.76 16.63 -57.67
N VAL A 675 -40.12 16.71 -58.83
CA VAL A 675 -39.07 15.76 -59.30
C VAL A 675 -37.73 16.48 -59.54
N ALA A 676 -36.63 15.81 -59.16
CA ALA A 676 -35.20 15.83 -59.60
C ALA A 676 -34.63 17.00 -60.46
N PRO A 677 -33.31 17.31 -60.38
CA PRO A 677 -32.27 16.44 -60.96
C PRO A 677 -30.92 16.34 -60.20
N MET A 678 -29.95 15.63 -60.81
CA MET A 678 -28.64 15.16 -60.30
C MET A 678 -27.46 16.14 -60.49
N ALA A 679 -26.28 15.69 -60.01
CA ALA A 679 -24.88 16.04 -60.37
C ALA A 679 -24.15 16.99 -59.38
N ALA A 680 -22.84 16.85 -59.07
CA ALA A 680 -21.81 15.93 -59.59
C ALA A 680 -20.73 15.57 -58.53
N ALA A 681 -19.81 14.68 -58.91
CA ALA A 681 -18.72 14.09 -58.12
C ALA A 681 -17.61 15.05 -57.62
N THR A 682 -16.83 14.61 -56.62
CA THR A 682 -15.34 14.61 -56.67
C THR A 682 -14.70 13.84 -55.51
N ALA A 683 -13.61 13.11 -55.80
CA ALA A 683 -12.64 12.48 -54.89
C ALA A 683 -11.43 12.00 -55.73
N PRO A 684 -10.28 11.56 -55.17
CA PRO A 684 -9.55 11.96 -53.96
C PRO A 684 -8.18 12.59 -54.39
N PRO A 685 -7.04 12.54 -53.64
CA PRO A 685 -6.28 11.30 -53.40
C PRO A 685 -5.60 11.20 -52.00
N ALA A 686 -4.89 10.08 -51.77
CA ALA A 686 -4.10 9.80 -50.57
C ALA A 686 -2.60 10.11 -50.77
N THR A 687 -1.82 10.21 -49.68
CA THR A 687 -0.69 9.31 -49.33
C THR A 687 -0.04 9.67 -47.98
N SER A 688 0.56 8.67 -47.34
CA SER A 688 1.37 8.69 -46.11
C SER A 688 2.77 9.37 -46.31
N PRO A 689 3.71 9.41 -45.34
CA PRO A 689 4.20 8.27 -44.53
C PRO A 689 3.60 8.13 -43.12
#